data_AF-A0A2D5UZ87-F1
#
_entry.id   AF-A0A2D5UZ87-F1
#
_cell.length_a   1.000
_cell.length_b   1.000
_cell.length_c   1.000
_cell.angle_alpha   90.00
_cell.angle_beta   90.00
_cell.angle_gamma   90.00
#
_symmetry.space_group_name_H-M   'P 1'
#
loop_
_entity.id
_entity.type
_entity.pdbx_description
1 polymer ?
#
loop_
_entity_poly.entity_id
_entity_poly.type
_entity_poly.pdbx_seq_one_letter_code
_entity_poly.pdbx_strand_id
1 'polypeptide(L)'
;MKKISLLFLVLLFLIACTQPTEPAPEQETAPQFEEPLAPDTEINEILPVLEETEYYVAYASPSQYAISIAGADNTIWAADLLTRTIYTLKEEENGLRITKITNVIAEPEIDYGQSRDITHDGENLWSIDWGSLFRHDMQSPSLSPTFKVNEEGQGPDYPHLHHMKGIAWNGTHIWSGADGHLYHHSPEDYTVMNDLSFPPGVSGPAGMSFNRTDLWVAGRGLGRVYQINTKTEPYELVNNYSITDQPYGLAWIDEQLWIYDWATNQIFKIKNLPDTSLDKEDDCLTTEQYTLPEEITADTTWTKEQSPYLIGLDMQEAEEAGYPGGQSLFNGVPAGTTLTIEPGVTIYLKKNAVFGVDGILKAEGTAEEMITFTHADCDEIWGTLVFMGEEASNSVLNYVKIQYPDDGIKGENALPKRISNSIIRKIGQYGIKIHLEKGSYPAFELVGNRISQGGSVAVTLELGSEIELPSITIQENDIEHFYSAAVIISGVEETIPPINIHVEHNLFHHGFRGVGGGFSGVGNIKYNDNYHAEAVSGSGLQLFLPNANATNNYFAYLSEPAFQLSASRPDLREMRGDGFLRFINNTVVESGLQSNYGDPTTVVEYNNFIPRPGAGHWAGGMDKASGLTASMNHNWWSTPDLATVRRHIIDANLGEEYANDYMPLEIEPILEKPNGIGFLLATVKDNDKKVSQAKITSDRWTDKAIHTNIDGKVFTSLEEGTHTLTIEHNGKTREQSLSIQSGKITETELLLTD
;
A
#
# COMPACT_ATOMS: atom_id res chain seq x y z
N MET A 1 80.62 24.48 -23.88
CA MET A 1 81.07 25.14 -22.63
C MET A 1 80.73 26.62 -22.71
N LYS A 2 80.01 27.17 -21.70
CA LYS A 2 79.67 28.61 -21.52
C LYS A 2 78.77 29.19 -22.65
N LYS A 3 77.77 30.07 -22.43
CA LYS A 3 77.63 31.31 -21.62
C LYS A 3 78.46 32.48 -22.22
N ILE A 4 77.96 33.72 -22.38
CA ILE A 4 76.70 34.35 -21.91
C ILE A 4 76.32 35.62 -22.74
N SER A 5 75.19 36.28 -22.40
CA SER A 5 74.72 37.64 -22.83
C SER A 5 73.86 37.76 -24.11
N LEU A 6 72.92 38.72 -24.26
CA LEU A 6 72.12 39.54 -23.30
C LEU A 6 71.02 40.37 -24.04
N LEU A 7 69.76 40.43 -23.53
CA LEU A 7 68.68 41.45 -23.76
C LEU A 7 68.19 41.78 -25.21
N PHE A 8 66.92 42.11 -25.52
CA PHE A 8 65.62 42.07 -24.80
C PHE A 8 64.42 42.27 -25.78
N LEU A 9 63.22 41.73 -25.45
CA LEU A 9 61.82 42.21 -25.66
C LEU A 9 61.41 43.09 -26.89
N VAL A 10 60.20 43.03 -27.51
CA VAL A 10 58.85 42.50 -27.13
C VAL A 10 58.10 41.88 -28.35
N LEU A 11 57.37 40.78 -28.11
CA LEU A 11 56.16 40.22 -28.76
C LEU A 11 55.60 40.81 -30.10
N LEU A 12 55.51 40.00 -31.18
CA LEU A 12 54.38 39.97 -32.16
C LEU A 12 54.58 38.95 -33.33
N PHE A 13 53.59 38.07 -33.58
CA PHE A 13 53.31 37.27 -34.81
C PHE A 13 51.87 36.70 -34.65
N LEU A 14 50.86 36.76 -35.54
CA LEU A 14 50.72 37.04 -36.99
C LEU A 14 51.40 35.98 -37.89
N ILE A 15 50.97 35.56 -39.11
CA ILE A 15 49.87 35.87 -40.06
C ILE A 15 49.92 34.74 -41.16
N ALA A 16 48.96 34.33 -42.00
CA ALA A 16 47.50 34.45 -42.24
C ALA A 16 47.10 33.44 -43.37
N CYS A 17 45.89 33.31 -43.95
CA CYS A 17 44.47 33.19 -43.50
C CYS A 17 43.60 33.09 -44.79
N THR A 18 42.71 32.09 -44.95
CA THR A 18 41.77 32.01 -46.10
C THR A 18 40.36 31.51 -45.74
N GLN A 19 39.44 32.48 -45.63
CA GLN A 19 37.99 32.47 -45.92
C GLN A 19 37.02 31.47 -45.23
N PRO A 20 35.72 31.84 -45.11
CA PRO A 20 34.76 31.12 -44.28
C PRO A 20 33.79 30.23 -45.08
N THR A 21 33.22 29.24 -44.38
CA THR A 21 31.98 28.53 -44.75
C THR A 21 30.99 28.63 -43.59
N GLU A 22 29.70 28.47 -43.89
CA GLU A 22 28.60 28.61 -42.92
C GLU A 22 28.69 27.58 -41.78
N PRO A 23 28.23 27.91 -40.56
CA PRO A 23 28.12 26.93 -39.48
C PRO A 23 27.05 25.88 -39.83
N ALA A 24 27.30 24.64 -39.40
CA ALA A 24 26.28 23.59 -39.43
C ALA A 24 25.09 23.97 -38.53
N PRO A 25 23.88 23.44 -38.78
CA PRO A 25 22.76 23.61 -37.85
C PRO A 25 23.15 23.11 -36.46
N GLU A 26 22.69 23.81 -35.44
CA GLU A 26 22.92 23.46 -34.04
C GLU A 26 22.36 22.04 -33.80
N GLN A 27 23.14 21.21 -33.11
CA GLN A 27 22.59 19.97 -32.58
C GLN A 27 21.57 20.35 -31.53
N GLU A 28 20.31 19.94 -31.69
CA GLU A 28 19.36 19.94 -30.58
C GLU A 28 19.98 19.10 -29.48
N THR A 29 20.40 19.75 -28.39
CA THR A 29 20.90 19.08 -27.21
C THR A 29 19.80 18.16 -26.70
N ALA A 30 20.15 16.90 -26.41
CA ALA A 30 19.27 16.01 -25.67
C ALA A 30 18.72 16.75 -24.44
N PRO A 31 17.46 16.52 -24.04
CA PRO A 31 16.90 17.19 -22.86
C PRO A 31 17.84 16.92 -21.69
N GLN A 32 18.43 18.00 -21.15
CA GLN A 32 19.16 17.87 -19.90
C GLN A 32 18.10 17.53 -18.85
N PHE A 33 18.17 16.30 -18.34
CA PHE A 33 17.69 16.04 -17.00
C PHE A 33 18.35 17.09 -16.10
N GLU A 34 17.55 17.79 -15.31
CA GLU A 34 18.08 18.76 -14.35
C GLU A 34 19.08 18.02 -13.45
N GLU A 35 20.28 18.58 -13.28
CA GLU A 35 21.21 18.03 -12.29
C GLU A 35 20.50 18.04 -10.93
N PRO A 36 20.60 16.97 -10.12
CA PRO A 36 19.93 16.91 -8.83
C PRO A 36 20.32 18.15 -8.02
N LEU A 37 19.31 18.92 -7.60
CA LEU A 37 19.47 20.26 -7.03
C LEU A 37 20.62 20.31 -6.03
N ALA A 38 21.48 21.31 -6.19
CA ALA A 38 22.63 21.52 -5.31
C ALA A 38 22.17 21.52 -3.84
N PRO A 39 22.90 20.85 -2.92
CA PRO A 39 22.38 20.46 -1.61
C PRO A 39 22.03 21.64 -0.67
N ASP A 40 22.44 22.86 -1.03
CA ASP A 40 22.20 24.11 -0.28
C ASP A 40 21.02 24.94 -0.83
N THR A 41 20.15 24.35 -1.67
CA THR A 41 18.92 25.02 -2.12
C THR A 41 17.86 24.94 -1.00
N GLU A 42 17.83 25.93 -0.10
CA GLU A 42 16.79 26.04 0.93
C GLU A 42 15.39 26.10 0.30
N ILE A 43 14.66 24.98 0.33
CA ILE A 43 13.22 24.95 0.05
C ILE A 43 12.51 25.61 1.25
N ASN A 44 12.44 26.94 1.22
CA ASN A 44 11.71 27.80 2.17
C ASN A 44 10.28 28.07 1.67
N GLU A 45 9.58 27.01 1.30
CA GLU A 45 8.22 27.07 0.79
C GLU A 45 7.21 27.16 1.94
N ILE A 46 5.96 27.56 1.65
CA ILE A 46 4.86 27.60 2.61
C ILE A 46 3.76 26.68 2.09
N LEU A 47 3.54 25.56 2.79
CA LEU A 47 2.47 24.63 2.49
C LEU A 47 1.13 25.28 2.86
N PRO A 48 0.18 25.39 1.90
CA PRO A 48 -1.06 26.11 2.13
C PRO A 48 -1.98 25.39 3.12
N VAL A 49 -2.82 26.17 3.79
CA VAL A 49 -4.05 25.67 4.42
C VAL A 49 -5.00 25.17 3.32
N LEU A 50 -5.53 23.96 3.49
CA LEU A 50 -6.47 23.32 2.55
C LEU A 50 -7.91 23.35 3.09
N GLU A 51 -8.09 23.08 4.39
CA GLU A 51 -9.39 23.13 5.08
C GLU A 51 -9.20 23.69 6.50
N GLU A 52 -10.19 24.43 7.00
CA GLU A 52 -10.25 24.87 8.38
C GLU A 52 -11.65 24.61 8.96
N THR A 53 -11.72 23.85 10.05
CA THR A 53 -12.95 23.47 10.75
C THR A 53 -12.92 23.95 12.20
N GLU A 54 -13.93 23.62 13.00
CA GLU A 54 -13.86 23.82 14.46
C GLU A 54 -12.93 22.80 15.16
N TYR A 55 -12.73 21.62 14.56
CA TYR A 55 -11.89 20.54 15.11
C TYR A 55 -10.43 20.66 14.68
N TYR A 56 -10.12 21.17 13.49
CA TYR A 56 -8.75 21.18 12.96
C TYR A 56 -8.44 22.34 11.98
N VAL A 57 -7.15 22.51 11.69
CA VAL A 57 -6.63 23.11 10.44
C VAL A 57 -5.92 22.01 9.66
N ALA A 58 -6.24 21.83 8.38
CA ALA A 58 -5.55 20.90 7.50
C ALA A 58 -4.62 21.66 6.55
N TYR A 59 -3.38 21.21 6.44
CA TYR A 59 -2.34 21.77 5.57
C TYR A 59 -1.90 20.71 4.55
N ALA A 60 -1.41 21.16 3.40
CA ALA A 60 -0.74 20.29 2.45
C ALA A 60 0.49 19.60 3.09
N SER A 61 0.85 18.42 2.58
CA SER A 61 2.06 17.69 2.95
C SER A 61 3.27 18.12 2.09
N PRO A 62 4.51 18.10 2.61
CA PRO A 62 5.73 18.38 1.83
C PRO A 62 6.13 17.27 0.84
N SER A 63 5.49 16.10 0.92
CA SER A 63 5.76 14.93 0.08
C SER A 63 4.50 14.06 -0.04
N GLN A 64 4.42 13.19 -1.04
CA GLN A 64 3.36 12.17 -1.15
C GLN A 64 3.77 10.83 -0.53
N TYR A 65 5.07 10.66 -0.28
CA TYR A 65 5.58 9.49 0.41
C TYR A 65 5.25 9.61 1.89
N ALA A 66 5.02 8.47 2.54
CA ALA A 66 4.58 8.48 3.92
C ALA A 66 5.53 9.28 4.82
N ILE A 67 4.95 10.00 5.77
CA ILE A 67 5.65 10.90 6.68
C ILE A 67 5.40 10.45 8.12
N SER A 68 6.45 10.45 8.93
CA SER A 68 6.33 10.50 10.39
C SER A 68 6.64 11.91 10.88
N ILE A 69 6.02 12.33 11.99
CA ILE A 69 6.23 13.64 12.60
C ILE A 69 6.53 13.52 14.10
N ALA A 70 7.40 14.41 14.60
CA ALA A 70 7.74 14.55 16.01
C ALA A 70 7.75 16.02 16.44
N GLY A 71 7.40 16.31 17.69
CA GLY A 71 7.34 17.68 18.22
C GLY A 71 8.50 18.00 19.16
N ALA A 72 9.22 19.10 18.91
CA ALA A 72 10.24 19.63 19.83
C ALA A 72 10.45 21.14 19.59
N ASP A 73 10.78 21.90 20.65
CA ASP A 73 11.18 23.32 20.58
C ASP A 73 10.31 24.20 19.66
N ASN A 74 8.99 24.08 19.80
CA ASN A 74 7.96 24.72 18.95
C ASN A 74 8.28 24.60 17.44
N THR A 75 8.63 23.38 17.04
CA THR A 75 8.97 22.97 15.68
C THR A 75 8.44 21.56 15.44
N ILE A 76 7.77 21.32 14.32
CA ILE A 76 7.47 19.95 13.88
C ILE A 76 8.68 19.46 13.10
N TRP A 77 9.25 18.32 13.50
CA TRP A 77 10.17 17.55 12.69
C TRP A 77 9.35 16.57 11.87
N ALA A 78 9.62 16.47 10.57
CA ALA A 78 8.96 15.51 9.68
C ALA A 78 10.01 14.70 8.92
N ALA A 79 9.82 13.39 8.82
CA ALA A 79 10.68 12.49 8.06
C ALA A 79 9.88 11.81 6.94
N ASP A 80 10.28 12.07 5.70
CA ASP A 80 9.83 11.33 4.52
C ASP A 80 10.53 9.97 4.48
N LEU A 81 9.73 8.92 4.57
CA LEU A 81 10.23 7.56 4.78
C LEU A 81 10.81 6.91 3.50
N LEU A 82 10.51 7.45 2.30
CA LEU A 82 11.03 6.95 1.02
C LEU A 82 12.31 7.68 0.60
N THR A 83 12.30 9.02 0.65
CA THR A 83 13.44 9.85 0.21
C THR A 83 14.49 10.03 1.31
N ARG A 84 14.18 9.62 2.54
CA ARG A 84 14.99 9.87 3.75
C ARG A 84 15.25 11.37 3.98
N THR A 85 14.37 12.24 3.46
CA THR A 85 14.43 13.69 3.69
C THR A 85 13.83 14.05 5.04
N ILE A 86 14.55 14.87 5.80
CA ILE A 86 14.05 15.48 7.04
C ILE A 86 13.66 16.93 6.77
N TYR A 87 12.52 17.35 7.28
CA TYR A 87 12.02 18.71 7.21
C TYR A 87 11.79 19.24 8.62
N THR A 88 11.96 20.55 8.79
CA THR A 88 11.28 21.27 9.88
C THR A 88 10.07 21.99 9.31
N LEU A 89 8.95 21.94 10.03
CA LEU A 89 7.71 22.66 9.71
C LEU A 89 7.43 23.66 10.85
N LYS A 90 7.07 24.89 10.49
CA LYS A 90 6.70 25.96 11.43
C LYS A 90 5.46 26.69 10.95
N GLU A 91 4.52 26.90 11.85
CA GLU A 91 3.26 27.56 11.57
C GLU A 91 3.44 29.07 11.41
N GLU A 92 2.89 29.62 10.32
CA GLU A 92 2.87 31.05 10.02
C GLU A 92 1.45 31.47 9.58
N GLU A 93 1.20 32.78 9.47
CA GLU A 93 -0.10 33.39 9.15
C GLU A 93 -0.79 32.85 7.88
N ASN A 94 -0.02 32.23 6.96
CA ASN A 94 -0.52 31.75 5.67
C ASN A 94 -0.32 30.23 5.43
N GLY A 95 0.14 29.45 6.42
CA GLY A 95 0.39 28.01 6.25
C GLY A 95 1.53 27.47 7.11
N LEU A 96 2.07 26.30 6.73
CA LEU A 96 3.30 25.76 7.33
C LEU A 96 4.51 26.14 6.48
N ARG A 97 5.40 27.00 6.99
CA ARG A 97 6.75 27.14 6.43
C ARG A 97 7.45 25.80 6.57
N ILE A 98 7.98 25.30 5.47
CA ILE A 98 8.96 24.21 5.50
C ILE A 98 10.37 24.77 5.36
N THR A 99 11.31 24.08 6.00
CA THR A 99 12.74 24.21 5.72
C THR A 99 13.31 22.80 5.71
N LYS A 100 13.72 22.33 4.52
CA LYS A 100 14.40 21.03 4.35
C LYS A 100 15.73 21.06 5.10
N ILE A 101 15.91 20.11 6.02
CA ILE A 101 17.19 19.86 6.68
C ILE A 101 17.94 18.85 5.81
N THR A 102 19.24 19.10 5.61
CA THR A 102 20.03 18.57 4.49
C THR A 102 19.97 17.05 4.33
N ASN A 103 20.02 16.59 3.08
CA ASN A 103 19.92 15.17 2.68
C ASN A 103 20.64 14.21 3.64
N VAL A 104 19.89 13.43 4.43
CA VAL A 104 20.42 12.27 5.18
C VAL A 104 20.56 11.05 4.24
N ILE A 105 21.05 11.32 3.02
CA ILE A 105 21.53 10.30 2.10
C ILE A 105 22.91 9.91 2.62
N ALA A 106 22.91 8.93 3.53
CA ALA A 106 24.08 8.12 3.81
C ALA A 106 24.63 7.51 2.51
N GLU A 107 25.89 7.09 2.53
CA GLU A 107 26.52 6.40 1.40
C GLU A 107 25.64 5.21 0.95
N PRO A 108 25.59 4.88 -0.36
CA PRO A 108 24.59 3.98 -0.96
C PRO A 108 24.74 2.49 -0.58
N GLU A 109 25.39 2.19 0.54
CA GLU A 109 25.73 0.85 1.04
C GLU A 109 24.86 0.44 2.26
N ILE A 110 23.80 1.20 2.59
CA ILE A 110 22.82 0.84 3.64
C ILE A 110 21.40 0.81 3.04
N ASP A 111 21.09 -0.33 2.41
CA ASP A 111 19.93 -0.54 1.52
C ASP A 111 18.70 -1.18 2.20
N TYR A 112 18.69 -1.27 3.54
CA TYR A 112 17.54 -1.82 4.29
C TYR A 112 16.70 -0.74 4.98
N GLY A 113 17.08 0.53 4.83
CA GLY A 113 16.52 1.68 5.54
C GLY A 113 15.09 2.06 5.15
N GLN A 114 14.12 1.35 5.71
CA GLN A 114 12.74 1.79 5.93
C GLN A 114 12.70 2.62 7.22
N SER A 115 12.95 3.94 7.17
CA SER A 115 12.53 4.75 8.34
C SER A 115 11.03 4.52 8.56
N ARG A 116 10.61 4.20 9.79
CA ARG A 116 9.22 3.86 10.11
C ARG A 116 8.51 4.94 10.90
N ASP A 117 9.20 5.51 11.87
CA ASP A 117 8.68 6.54 12.76
C ASP A 117 9.85 7.33 13.38
N ILE A 118 9.58 8.57 13.81
CA ILE A 118 10.58 9.46 14.44
C ILE A 118 10.10 9.98 15.79
N THR A 119 11.04 10.27 16.69
CA THR A 119 10.77 11.01 17.93
C THR A 119 11.94 11.92 18.29
N HIS A 120 11.79 12.80 19.28
CA HIS A 120 12.84 13.77 19.66
C HIS A 120 12.99 13.81 21.18
N ASP A 121 14.22 13.72 21.70
CA ASP A 121 14.45 13.65 23.15
C ASP A 121 14.55 15.02 23.85
N GLY A 122 14.90 16.06 23.08
CA GLY A 122 15.16 17.42 23.55
C GLY A 122 16.54 17.95 23.10
N GLU A 123 17.43 17.07 22.67
CA GLU A 123 18.77 17.36 22.14
C GLU A 123 19.01 16.69 20.77
N ASN A 124 18.39 15.54 20.52
CA ASN A 124 18.55 14.70 19.33
C ASN A 124 17.19 14.29 18.74
N LEU A 125 17.15 14.14 17.42
CA LEU A 125 16.10 13.39 16.73
C LEU A 125 16.50 11.90 16.67
N TRP A 126 15.52 11.01 16.83
CA TRP A 126 15.67 9.57 16.73
C TRP A 126 14.76 9.01 15.63
N SER A 127 15.22 8.00 14.89
CA SER A 127 14.42 7.30 13.87
C SER A 127 14.58 5.79 13.97
N ILE A 128 13.45 5.06 13.93
CA ILE A 128 13.42 3.59 13.87
C ILE A 128 13.34 3.06 12.45
N ASP A 129 13.89 1.86 12.25
CA ASP A 129 14.03 1.17 10.97
C ASP A 129 14.01 -0.35 11.17
N TRP A 130 13.98 -1.15 10.10
CA TRP A 130 14.06 -2.61 10.18
C TRP A 130 15.37 -3.03 10.89
N GLY A 131 15.24 -3.48 12.14
CA GLY A 131 16.37 -3.98 12.93
C GLY A 131 17.32 -2.89 13.45
N SER A 132 17.00 -1.61 13.25
CA SER A 132 17.94 -0.50 13.45
C SER A 132 17.31 0.70 14.15
N LEU A 133 18.10 1.40 14.97
CA LEU A 133 17.75 2.67 15.61
C LEU A 133 18.88 3.67 15.39
N PHE A 134 18.52 4.86 14.90
CA PHE A 134 19.43 5.96 14.63
C PHE A 134 19.17 7.12 15.58
N ARG A 135 20.23 7.70 16.14
CA ARG A 135 20.21 9.00 16.82
C ARG A 135 20.95 10.03 15.97
N HIS A 136 20.25 11.08 15.57
CA HIS A 136 20.76 12.14 14.71
C HIS A 136 21.24 13.33 15.55
N ASP A 137 22.51 13.70 15.41
CA ASP A 137 23.02 15.00 15.87
C ASP A 137 22.50 16.08 14.92
N MET A 138 21.78 17.06 15.47
CA MET A 138 21.09 18.09 14.66
C MET A 138 22.04 19.11 14.00
N GLN A 139 23.34 19.05 14.29
CA GLN A 139 24.40 19.80 13.61
C GLN A 139 25.22 18.93 12.64
N SER A 140 25.11 17.60 12.73
CA SER A 140 25.85 16.63 11.89
C SER A 140 25.18 15.23 11.93
N PRO A 141 24.08 15.00 11.18
CA PRO A 141 23.26 13.79 11.30
C PRO A 141 24.05 12.48 11.19
N SER A 142 23.72 11.50 12.03
CA SER A 142 24.43 10.23 12.09
C SER A 142 24.00 9.31 10.95
N LEU A 143 24.90 9.10 10.00
CA LEU A 143 24.70 8.19 8.87
C LEU A 143 24.85 6.71 9.25
N SER A 144 25.29 6.41 10.48
CA SER A 144 25.38 5.06 11.04
C SER A 144 24.31 4.82 12.11
N PRO A 145 23.72 3.61 12.19
CA PRO A 145 22.78 3.27 13.25
C PRO A 145 23.50 3.27 14.61
N THR A 146 22.83 3.81 15.62
CA THR A 146 23.32 3.85 17.01
C THR A 146 23.17 2.47 17.66
N PHE A 147 22.12 1.73 17.28
CA PHE A 147 21.90 0.33 17.63
C PHE A 147 21.41 -0.44 16.39
N LYS A 148 21.93 -1.66 16.17
CA LYS A 148 21.59 -2.50 15.01
C LYS A 148 21.59 -3.99 15.40
N VAL A 149 20.66 -4.78 14.86
CA VAL A 149 20.78 -6.25 14.85
C VAL A 149 21.87 -6.72 13.88
N ASN A 150 22.31 -7.97 14.01
CA ASN A 150 23.18 -8.61 13.01
C ASN A 150 22.38 -9.02 11.76
N GLU A 151 23.09 -9.43 10.71
CA GLU A 151 22.53 -9.81 9.40
C GLU A 151 21.55 -11.00 9.45
N GLU A 152 21.64 -11.83 10.49
CA GLU A 152 20.75 -12.98 10.74
C GLU A 152 19.47 -12.59 11.50
N GLY A 153 19.31 -11.33 11.91
CA GLY A 153 18.22 -10.86 12.77
C GLY A 153 18.29 -11.33 14.23
N GLN A 154 19.36 -12.04 14.61
CA GLN A 154 19.57 -12.67 15.92
C GLN A 154 20.77 -12.06 16.67
N GLY A 155 20.69 -10.76 16.95
CA GLY A 155 21.59 -10.07 17.88
C GLY A 155 21.26 -10.45 19.34
N PRO A 156 22.25 -10.52 20.25
CA PRO A 156 22.10 -11.20 21.54
C PRO A 156 21.07 -10.62 22.53
N ASP A 157 20.69 -9.34 22.41
CA ASP A 157 19.93 -8.62 23.45
C ASP A 157 18.63 -7.92 22.98
N TYR A 158 18.29 -7.94 21.67
CA TYR A 158 17.24 -7.07 21.11
C TYR A 158 16.24 -7.75 20.14
N PRO A 159 15.46 -8.76 20.58
CA PRO A 159 14.63 -9.59 19.70
C PRO A 159 13.49 -8.85 18.97
N HIS A 160 13.11 -7.63 19.36
CA HIS A 160 11.95 -6.91 18.79
C HIS A 160 12.32 -5.80 17.78
N LEU A 161 13.60 -5.45 17.62
CA LEU A 161 14.06 -4.33 16.76
C LEU A 161 13.55 -4.40 15.30
N HIS A 162 13.35 -5.60 14.75
CA HIS A 162 12.90 -5.78 13.36
C HIS A 162 11.39 -5.56 13.16
N HIS A 163 10.60 -5.66 14.24
CA HIS A 163 9.13 -5.52 14.19
C HIS A 163 8.62 -4.16 14.70
N MET A 164 9.47 -3.31 15.30
CA MET A 164 9.11 -1.94 15.69
C MET A 164 8.45 -1.17 14.54
N LYS A 165 7.33 -0.50 14.82
CA LYS A 165 6.57 0.31 13.86
C LYS A 165 6.38 1.77 14.30
N GLY A 166 6.33 2.04 15.61
CA GLY A 166 6.27 3.39 16.19
C GLY A 166 7.31 3.61 17.29
N ILE A 167 7.70 4.87 17.52
CA ILE A 167 8.65 5.31 18.56
C ILE A 167 8.19 6.61 19.23
N ALA A 168 8.33 6.72 20.55
CA ALA A 168 8.03 7.96 21.29
C ALA A 168 9.03 8.21 22.43
N TRP A 169 9.18 9.48 22.83
CA TRP A 169 9.96 9.87 24.00
C TRP A 169 9.05 10.45 25.09
N ASN A 170 9.17 9.95 26.32
CA ASN A 170 8.34 10.41 27.45
C ASN A 170 9.02 11.47 28.35
N GLY A 171 10.16 12.01 27.93
CA GLY A 171 11.00 12.90 28.76
C GLY A 171 12.08 12.20 29.57
N THR A 172 12.13 10.86 29.59
CA THR A 172 13.11 10.06 30.37
C THR A 172 13.57 8.76 29.70
N HIS A 173 12.71 8.11 28.92
CA HIS A 173 12.96 6.82 28.29
C HIS A 173 12.36 6.79 26.89
N ILE A 174 12.96 5.99 26.00
CA ILE A 174 12.41 5.74 24.66
C ILE A 174 11.35 4.64 24.78
N TRP A 175 10.24 4.82 24.09
CA TRP A 175 9.15 3.86 23.95
C TRP A 175 9.11 3.37 22.51
N SER A 176 8.88 2.08 22.30
CA SER A 176 8.59 1.56 20.96
C SER A 176 7.33 0.68 20.96
N GLY A 177 6.74 0.51 19.79
CA GLY A 177 5.54 -0.31 19.59
C GLY A 177 5.70 -1.33 18.47
N ALA A 178 5.42 -2.61 18.77
CA ALA A 178 5.43 -3.72 17.81
C ALA A 178 4.35 -4.74 18.18
N ASP A 179 3.68 -5.35 17.18
CA ASP A 179 2.89 -6.58 17.30
C ASP A 179 1.91 -6.73 18.50
N GLY A 180 1.25 -5.65 18.91
CA GLY A 180 0.32 -5.66 20.06
C GLY A 180 1.00 -5.45 21.42
N HIS A 181 2.27 -5.06 21.44
CA HIS A 181 3.08 -4.76 22.61
C HIS A 181 3.73 -3.36 22.55
N LEU A 182 3.90 -2.77 23.74
CA LEU A 182 4.67 -1.57 24.06
C LEU A 182 5.93 -1.97 24.83
N TYR A 183 7.06 -1.36 24.45
CA TYR A 183 8.37 -1.62 25.05
C TYR A 183 8.96 -0.33 25.60
N HIS A 184 9.53 -0.39 26.80
CA HIS A 184 10.36 0.70 27.34
C HIS A 184 11.83 0.38 27.14
N HIS A 185 12.60 1.37 26.70
CA HIS A 185 14.03 1.23 26.42
C HIS A 185 14.87 2.23 27.23
N SER A 186 15.97 1.71 27.77
CA SER A 186 17.06 2.52 28.32
C SER A 186 17.63 3.47 27.24
N PRO A 187 17.80 4.77 27.50
CA PRO A 187 18.38 5.69 26.51
C PRO A 187 19.90 5.54 26.35
N GLU A 188 20.59 4.82 27.25
CA GLU A 188 22.04 4.61 27.19
C GLU A 188 22.44 3.42 26.29
N ASP A 189 21.65 2.34 26.32
CA ASP A 189 21.96 1.07 25.65
C ASP A 189 20.78 0.40 24.92
N TYR A 190 19.60 1.02 24.89
CA TYR A 190 18.35 0.52 24.29
C TYR A 190 17.79 -0.79 24.88
N THR A 191 18.32 -1.25 26.02
CA THR A 191 17.82 -2.47 26.69
C THR A 191 16.35 -2.35 27.07
N VAL A 192 15.59 -3.44 26.80
CA VAL A 192 14.16 -3.52 27.13
C VAL A 192 13.99 -3.65 28.64
N MET A 193 13.38 -2.65 29.27
CA MET A 193 13.11 -2.62 30.70
C MET A 193 11.73 -3.20 31.04
N ASN A 194 10.74 -2.89 30.21
CA ASN A 194 9.36 -3.38 30.30
C ASN A 194 8.91 -3.86 28.92
N ASP A 195 8.18 -4.97 28.89
CA ASP A 195 7.42 -5.51 27.76
C ASP A 195 5.97 -5.66 28.23
N LEU A 196 5.04 -4.96 27.58
CA LEU A 196 3.67 -4.77 28.05
C LEU A 196 2.69 -4.83 26.87
N SER A 197 1.65 -5.66 26.94
CA SER A 197 0.61 -5.67 25.90
C SER A 197 -0.14 -4.32 25.84
N PHE A 198 -0.60 -3.93 24.65
CA PHE A 198 -1.50 -2.78 24.50
C PHE A 198 -2.82 -2.98 25.25
N PRO A 199 -3.51 -1.90 25.66
CA PRO A 199 -4.88 -1.98 26.18
C PRO A 199 -5.83 -2.62 25.13
N PRO A 200 -6.80 -3.45 25.55
CA PRO A 200 -7.80 -4.00 24.64
C PRO A 200 -8.54 -2.91 23.84
N GLY A 201 -8.77 -3.16 22.55
CA GLY A 201 -9.40 -2.20 21.63
C GLY A 201 -8.43 -1.26 20.89
N VAL A 202 -7.14 -1.24 21.27
CA VAL A 202 -6.10 -0.52 20.51
C VAL A 202 -5.63 -1.38 19.34
N SER A 203 -6.00 -0.99 18.10
CA SER A 203 -5.35 -1.52 16.90
C SER A 203 -3.87 -1.10 16.90
N GLY A 204 -2.98 -2.03 16.51
CA GLY A 204 -1.54 -1.89 16.75
C GLY A 204 -0.93 -0.59 16.20
N PRO A 205 0.21 -0.14 16.74
CA PRO A 205 0.71 1.22 16.54
C PRO A 205 1.23 1.46 15.13
N ALA A 206 0.80 2.57 14.53
CA ALA A 206 1.55 3.30 13.51
C ALA A 206 2.57 4.21 14.22
N GLY A 207 2.44 5.53 14.14
CA GLY A 207 3.26 6.47 14.91
C GLY A 207 2.79 6.71 16.35
N MET A 208 3.70 7.20 17.19
CA MET A 208 3.50 7.36 18.64
C MET A 208 4.02 8.70 19.18
N SER A 209 3.38 9.25 20.22
CA SER A 209 3.76 10.57 20.78
C SER A 209 3.32 10.76 22.23
N PHE A 210 3.94 11.68 22.99
CA PHE A 210 3.57 11.96 24.38
C PHE A 210 3.06 13.40 24.60
N ASN A 211 1.90 13.55 25.23
CA ASN A 211 1.37 14.87 25.65
C ASN A 211 2.02 15.39 26.96
N ARG A 212 3.27 14.98 27.24
CA ARG A 212 3.96 15.02 28.54
C ARG A 212 3.46 14.06 29.63
N THR A 213 2.25 13.47 29.54
CA THR A 213 1.72 12.63 30.64
C THR A 213 0.99 11.34 30.23
N ASP A 214 0.49 11.28 29.00
CA ASP A 214 -0.21 10.15 28.38
C ASP A 214 0.46 9.85 27.04
N LEU A 215 0.44 8.57 26.65
CA LEU A 215 0.87 8.12 25.34
C LEU A 215 -0.29 8.26 24.33
N TRP A 216 0.01 8.79 23.16
CA TRP A 216 -0.91 8.93 22.03
C TRP A 216 -0.42 8.05 20.88
N VAL A 217 -1.34 7.29 20.28
CA VAL A 217 -1.01 6.22 19.32
C VAL A 217 -1.95 6.27 18.12
N ALA A 218 -1.40 6.25 16.91
CA ALA A 218 -2.19 6.15 15.69
C ALA A 218 -2.49 4.67 15.38
N GLY A 219 -3.76 4.35 15.12
CA GLY A 219 -4.24 3.01 14.75
C GLY A 219 -4.12 2.72 13.26
N ARG A 220 -3.76 1.49 12.90
CA ARG A 220 -3.38 1.12 11.52
C ARG A 220 -4.51 1.07 10.49
N GLY A 221 -5.77 0.90 10.90
CA GLY A 221 -6.89 0.67 9.96
C GLY A 221 -8.12 1.54 10.20
N LEU A 222 -8.67 1.51 11.42
CA LEU A 222 -9.97 2.12 11.78
C LEU A 222 -10.03 3.67 11.74
N GLY A 223 -8.99 4.38 11.31
CA GLY A 223 -8.92 5.85 11.33
C GLY A 223 -8.82 6.47 12.75
N ARG A 224 -8.49 5.66 13.77
CA ARG A 224 -8.57 6.04 15.19
C ARG A 224 -7.21 6.45 15.77
N VAL A 225 -7.21 7.49 16.60
CA VAL A 225 -6.10 7.85 17.50
C VAL A 225 -6.49 7.49 18.93
N TYR A 226 -5.62 6.78 19.64
CA TYR A 226 -5.86 6.30 21.01
C TYR A 226 -5.05 7.11 22.03
N GLN A 227 -5.68 7.49 23.14
CA GLN A 227 -5.02 8.08 24.31
C GLN A 227 -4.88 7.02 25.40
N ILE A 228 -3.65 6.75 25.85
CA ILE A 228 -3.32 5.68 26.80
C ILE A 228 -2.70 6.27 28.07
N ASN A 229 -3.30 5.96 29.22
CA ASN A 229 -2.78 6.32 30.53
C ASN A 229 -1.62 5.39 30.92
N THR A 230 -0.41 5.93 30.92
CA THR A 230 0.83 5.22 31.22
C THR A 230 1.32 5.39 32.66
N LYS A 231 0.49 5.95 33.55
CA LYS A 231 0.88 6.33 34.92
C LYS A 231 0.78 5.17 35.94
N THR A 232 0.03 4.13 35.61
CA THR A 232 -0.27 2.97 36.45
C THR A 232 -0.40 1.73 35.58
N GLU A 233 0.21 0.62 35.97
CA GLU A 233 0.03 -0.68 35.30
C GLU A 233 -1.20 -1.43 35.88
N PRO A 234 -2.01 -2.13 35.07
CA PRO A 234 -1.95 -2.18 33.60
C PRO A 234 -2.32 -0.83 32.98
N TYR A 235 -1.73 -0.49 31.83
CA TYR A 235 -2.06 0.75 31.13
C TYR A 235 -3.50 0.71 30.60
N GLU A 236 -4.18 1.85 30.68
CA GLU A 236 -5.62 1.96 30.40
C GLU A 236 -5.85 2.82 29.16
N LEU A 237 -6.75 2.38 28.28
CA LEU A 237 -7.29 3.22 27.21
C LEU A 237 -8.17 4.30 27.86
N VAL A 238 -7.78 5.57 27.74
CA VAL A 238 -8.51 6.72 28.29
C VAL A 238 -9.66 7.10 27.35
N ASN A 239 -9.35 7.23 26.06
CA ASN A 239 -10.32 7.48 25.00
C ASN A 239 -9.73 7.13 23.63
N ASN A 240 -10.58 7.07 22.62
CA ASN A 240 -10.20 6.93 21.21
C ASN A 240 -10.97 7.95 20.36
N TYR A 241 -10.34 8.46 19.30
CA TYR A 241 -10.90 9.55 18.50
C TYR A 241 -10.78 9.23 17.01
N SER A 242 -11.88 9.28 16.27
CA SER A 242 -11.89 9.26 14.81
C SER A 242 -11.88 10.70 14.29
N ILE A 243 -10.68 11.20 13.97
CA ILE A 243 -10.43 12.61 13.61
C ILE A 243 -10.05 12.76 12.13
N THR A 244 -9.27 11.82 11.61
CA THR A 244 -8.73 11.81 10.25
C THR A 244 -8.92 10.41 9.64
N ASP A 245 -8.62 10.23 8.35
CA ASP A 245 -9.02 9.03 7.63
C ASP A 245 -8.15 7.79 7.94
N GLN A 246 -6.83 7.97 8.01
CA GLN A 246 -5.86 6.99 8.47
C GLN A 246 -4.67 7.74 9.11
N PRO A 247 -4.74 8.08 10.42
CA PRO A 247 -3.65 8.76 11.10
C PRO A 247 -2.39 7.89 11.07
N TYR A 248 -1.23 8.50 10.87
CA TYR A 248 0.05 7.80 10.91
C TYR A 248 1.05 8.46 11.87
N GLY A 249 1.59 9.63 11.53
CA GLY A 249 2.56 10.33 12.37
C GLY A 249 1.87 11.21 13.41
N LEU A 250 2.39 11.27 14.64
CA LEU A 250 1.80 12.05 15.74
C LEU A 250 2.83 12.94 16.45
N ALA A 251 2.54 14.23 16.57
CA ALA A 251 3.39 15.18 17.31
C ALA A 251 2.57 16.00 18.33
N TRP A 252 3.14 16.24 19.51
CA TRP A 252 2.62 17.18 20.50
C TRP A 252 3.52 18.41 20.59
N ILE A 253 2.95 19.60 20.40
CA ILE A 253 3.65 20.89 20.51
C ILE A 253 2.73 21.87 21.22
N ASP A 254 3.25 22.55 22.26
CA ASP A 254 2.55 23.62 23.00
C ASP A 254 1.07 23.31 23.34
N GLU A 255 0.85 22.10 23.87
CA GLU A 255 -0.47 21.55 24.26
C GLU A 255 -1.45 21.29 23.09
N GLN A 256 -0.95 21.31 21.85
CA GLN A 256 -1.68 20.97 20.63
C GLN A 256 -1.24 19.59 20.08
N LEU A 257 -2.20 18.78 19.64
CA LEU A 257 -1.96 17.57 18.85
C LEU A 257 -1.82 17.91 17.37
N TRP A 258 -0.84 17.30 16.72
CA TRP A 258 -0.65 17.29 15.28
C TRP A 258 -0.65 15.86 14.75
N ILE A 259 -1.29 15.65 13.61
CA ILE A 259 -1.44 14.36 12.94
C ILE A 259 -0.96 14.49 11.49
N TYR A 260 -0.04 13.64 11.02
CA TYR A 260 0.07 13.35 9.58
C TYR A 260 -0.91 12.22 9.26
N ASP A 261 -1.86 12.50 8.38
CA ASP A 261 -2.82 11.53 7.88
C ASP A 261 -2.34 10.97 6.55
N TRP A 262 -2.24 9.64 6.48
CA TRP A 262 -1.67 8.96 5.32
C TRP A 262 -2.64 8.92 4.15
N ALA A 263 -3.94 8.71 4.41
CA ALA A 263 -4.94 8.51 3.37
C ALA A 263 -5.37 9.78 2.63
N THR A 264 -5.28 10.93 3.29
CA THR A 264 -5.52 12.26 2.68
C THR A 264 -4.23 12.97 2.26
N ASN A 265 -3.06 12.40 2.59
CA ASN A 265 -1.72 12.98 2.48
C ASN A 265 -1.64 14.43 2.99
N GLN A 266 -2.09 14.65 4.23
CA GLN A 266 -2.23 15.98 4.83
C GLN A 266 -1.73 16.03 6.27
N ILE A 267 -1.41 17.23 6.73
CA ILE A 267 -0.99 17.49 8.10
C ILE A 267 -2.11 18.27 8.80
N PHE A 268 -2.62 17.73 9.90
CA PHE A 268 -3.73 18.28 10.67
C PHE A 268 -3.24 18.83 12.01
N LYS A 269 -3.55 20.09 12.29
CA LYS A 269 -3.45 20.71 13.63
C LYS A 269 -4.79 20.57 14.33
N ILE A 270 -4.87 19.78 15.40
CA ILE A 270 -6.13 19.48 16.09
C ILE A 270 -6.43 20.58 17.13
N LYS A 271 -7.44 21.40 16.84
CA LYS A 271 -7.94 22.49 17.68
C LYS A 271 -8.74 21.98 18.88
N ASN A 272 -9.65 21.05 18.61
CA ASN A 272 -10.56 20.45 19.58
C ASN A 272 -10.67 18.96 19.27
N LEU A 273 -10.66 18.13 20.31
CA LEU A 273 -10.97 16.71 20.19
C LEU A 273 -12.49 16.54 20.07
N PRO A 274 -13.00 15.72 19.13
CA PRO A 274 -14.43 15.52 18.96
C PRO A 274 -14.98 14.50 19.96
N ASP A 275 -16.26 14.65 20.33
CA ASP A 275 -17.01 13.69 21.16
C ASP A 275 -17.61 12.53 20.34
N THR A 276 -17.49 12.57 19.00
CA THR A 276 -17.99 11.56 18.05
C THR A 276 -17.05 11.43 16.86
N SER A 277 -17.27 10.44 16.00
CA SER A 277 -16.56 10.28 14.72
C SER A 277 -16.71 11.51 13.80
N LEU A 278 -15.63 11.87 13.10
CA LEU A 278 -15.63 12.91 12.05
C LEU A 278 -15.64 12.32 10.62
N ASP A 279 -15.67 11.00 10.47
CA ASP A 279 -15.80 10.36 9.16
C ASP A 279 -17.20 10.64 8.58
N LYS A 280 -17.22 11.23 7.38
CA LYS A 280 -18.43 11.68 6.67
C LYS A 280 -19.24 10.52 6.07
N GLU A 281 -18.68 9.31 6.08
CA GLU A 281 -19.29 8.05 5.66
C GLU A 281 -19.66 7.11 6.84
N ASP A 282 -19.43 7.57 8.08
CA ASP A 282 -19.83 6.87 9.29
C ASP A 282 -21.37 6.82 9.38
N ASP A 283 -21.89 5.62 9.62
CA ASP A 283 -23.32 5.31 9.72
C ASP A 283 -23.46 4.30 10.86
N CYS A 284 -23.47 4.82 12.09
CA CYS A 284 -23.75 4.11 13.33
C CYS A 284 -25.21 4.34 13.77
N LEU A 285 -25.73 3.50 14.67
CA LEU A 285 -27.15 3.48 15.02
C LEU A 285 -27.55 4.70 15.87
N THR A 286 -28.17 5.68 15.22
CA THR A 286 -28.66 6.92 15.86
C THR A 286 -30.16 6.93 16.20
N THR A 287 -30.86 5.79 16.03
CA THR A 287 -32.32 5.67 16.18
C THR A 287 -32.73 4.52 17.10
N GLU A 288 -33.79 4.74 17.89
CA GLU A 288 -34.46 3.70 18.69
C GLU A 288 -35.35 2.77 17.83
N GLN A 289 -35.47 3.01 16.52
CA GLN A 289 -36.29 2.22 15.59
C GLN A 289 -35.42 1.31 14.72
N TYR A 290 -35.45 0.01 15.02
CA TYR A 290 -34.79 -1.06 14.30
C TYR A 290 -35.62 -2.35 14.37
N THR A 291 -35.41 -3.27 13.43
CA THR A 291 -35.95 -4.64 13.47
C THR A 291 -34.93 -5.58 14.10
N LEU A 292 -35.36 -6.40 15.05
CA LEU A 292 -34.56 -7.52 15.55
C LEU A 292 -34.95 -8.78 14.74
N PRO A 293 -34.01 -9.41 14.00
CA PRO A 293 -34.34 -10.54 13.15
C PRO A 293 -34.67 -11.82 13.95
N GLU A 294 -35.70 -12.53 13.49
CA GLU A 294 -36.11 -13.85 14.02
C GLU A 294 -35.14 -14.98 13.57
N GLU A 295 -35.29 -16.18 14.16
CA GLU A 295 -34.53 -17.37 13.79
C GLU A 295 -34.86 -17.83 12.35
N ILE A 296 -33.84 -17.97 11.50
CA ILE A 296 -34.01 -18.40 10.10
C ILE A 296 -34.17 -19.93 10.05
N THR A 297 -35.41 -20.41 9.99
CA THR A 297 -35.71 -21.86 9.86
C THR A 297 -36.10 -22.30 8.44
N ALA A 298 -36.09 -21.38 7.47
CA ALA A 298 -36.43 -21.58 6.06
C ALA A 298 -35.89 -20.42 5.21
N ASP A 299 -35.97 -20.52 3.88
CA ASP A 299 -35.65 -19.42 2.97
C ASP A 299 -36.38 -18.12 3.38
N THR A 300 -35.61 -17.06 3.63
CA THR A 300 -36.06 -15.82 4.26
C THR A 300 -35.59 -14.61 3.45
N THR A 301 -36.40 -13.54 3.42
CA THR A 301 -36.01 -12.24 2.86
C THR A 301 -36.02 -11.17 3.94
N TRP A 302 -34.97 -10.38 4.02
CA TRP A 302 -34.93 -9.13 4.77
C TRP A 302 -35.26 -7.96 3.84
N THR A 303 -36.31 -7.21 4.17
CA THR A 303 -36.91 -6.21 3.26
C THR A 303 -36.56 -4.79 3.65
N LYS A 304 -36.62 -3.89 2.67
CA LYS A 304 -36.28 -2.47 2.89
C LYS A 304 -37.24 -1.77 3.87
N GLU A 305 -38.50 -2.17 3.94
CA GLU A 305 -39.49 -1.62 4.89
C GLU A 305 -39.25 -2.05 6.34
N GLN A 306 -38.44 -3.09 6.57
CA GLN A 306 -38.00 -3.53 7.89
C GLN A 306 -36.60 -3.01 8.25
N SER A 307 -35.90 -2.35 7.32
CA SER A 307 -34.62 -1.70 7.57
C SER A 307 -34.75 -0.55 8.59
N PRO A 308 -33.80 -0.37 9.53
CA PRO A 308 -32.58 -1.15 9.67
C PRO A 308 -32.76 -2.39 10.57
N TYR A 309 -31.94 -3.40 10.37
CA TYR A 309 -31.84 -4.56 11.27
C TYR A 309 -30.74 -4.34 12.32
N LEU A 310 -30.92 -4.88 13.53
CA LEU A 310 -29.91 -4.85 14.60
C LEU A 310 -29.55 -6.28 15.05
N ILE A 311 -28.26 -6.56 15.25
CA ILE A 311 -27.72 -7.87 15.61
C ILE A 311 -26.77 -7.75 16.80
N GLY A 312 -26.83 -8.72 17.71
CA GLY A 312 -25.83 -8.90 18.76
C GLY A 312 -26.11 -8.19 20.09
N LEU A 313 -27.38 -7.87 20.39
CA LEU A 313 -27.77 -7.41 21.73
C LEU A 313 -27.35 -8.41 22.82
N ASP A 314 -26.91 -7.90 23.97
CA ASP A 314 -26.67 -8.74 25.15
C ASP A 314 -27.97 -9.22 25.82
N MET A 315 -27.86 -10.11 26.82
CA MET A 315 -29.04 -10.68 27.49
C MET A 315 -29.91 -9.63 28.22
N GLN A 316 -29.31 -8.57 28.74
CA GLN A 316 -30.05 -7.48 29.40
C GLN A 316 -30.66 -6.54 28.35
N GLU A 317 -29.87 -6.13 27.34
CA GLU A 317 -30.38 -5.31 26.22
C GLU A 317 -31.58 -5.98 25.52
N ALA A 318 -31.51 -7.30 25.30
CA ALA A 318 -32.62 -8.06 24.70
C ALA A 318 -33.86 -8.14 25.61
N GLU A 319 -33.70 -8.32 26.94
CA GLU A 319 -34.84 -8.27 27.86
C GLU A 319 -35.46 -6.87 27.94
N GLU A 320 -34.66 -5.81 27.91
CA GLU A 320 -35.13 -4.41 27.89
C GLU A 320 -35.81 -4.05 26.56
N ALA A 321 -35.34 -4.60 25.43
CA ALA A 321 -36.00 -4.55 24.12
C ALA A 321 -37.29 -5.41 24.03
N GLY A 322 -37.63 -6.15 25.09
CA GLY A 322 -38.90 -6.89 25.22
C GLY A 322 -38.83 -8.38 24.86
N TYR A 323 -37.64 -8.97 24.75
CA TYR A 323 -37.41 -10.39 24.42
C TYR A 323 -37.11 -11.19 25.72
N PRO A 324 -38.13 -11.80 26.36
CA PRO A 324 -37.98 -12.38 27.70
C PRO A 324 -37.03 -13.59 27.70
N GLY A 325 -36.02 -13.58 28.57
CA GLY A 325 -34.97 -14.59 28.63
C GLY A 325 -33.69 -14.23 27.87
N GLY A 326 -33.59 -13.01 27.33
CA GLY A 326 -32.32 -12.43 26.88
C GLY A 326 -31.70 -13.07 25.63
N GLN A 327 -32.51 -13.60 24.71
CA GLN A 327 -32.02 -14.27 23.50
C GLN A 327 -32.10 -13.34 22.29
N SER A 328 -30.93 -13.00 21.72
CA SER A 328 -30.84 -12.65 20.30
C SER A 328 -31.27 -13.87 19.48
N LEU A 329 -32.37 -13.75 18.72
CA LEU A 329 -32.96 -14.88 17.99
C LEU A 329 -32.20 -15.23 16.70
N PHE A 330 -31.46 -14.26 16.14
CA PHE A 330 -30.61 -14.50 14.98
C PHE A 330 -29.31 -15.22 15.38
N ASN A 331 -29.21 -16.48 14.97
CA ASN A 331 -28.05 -17.36 15.17
C ASN A 331 -27.23 -17.52 13.86
N GLY A 332 -27.36 -16.59 12.92
CA GLY A 332 -26.81 -16.71 11.56
C GLY A 332 -27.82 -17.26 10.53
N VAL A 333 -27.32 -17.55 9.33
CA VAL A 333 -28.05 -18.20 8.24
C VAL A 333 -27.67 -19.69 8.22
N PRO A 334 -28.50 -20.62 8.71
CA PRO A 334 -28.12 -22.02 8.85
C PRO A 334 -28.12 -22.78 7.53
N ALA A 335 -27.33 -23.87 7.45
CA ALA A 335 -27.24 -24.76 6.31
C ALA A 335 -28.62 -25.29 5.86
N GLY A 336 -28.83 -25.42 4.55
CA GLY A 336 -30.11 -25.75 3.95
C GLY A 336 -31.12 -24.59 3.88
N THR A 337 -30.71 -23.34 4.14
CA THR A 337 -31.55 -22.13 4.01
C THR A 337 -30.86 -21.02 3.24
N THR A 338 -31.64 -20.17 2.56
CA THR A 338 -31.18 -18.95 1.91
C THR A 338 -31.68 -17.71 2.67
N LEU A 339 -30.78 -16.80 3.04
CA LEU A 339 -31.15 -15.41 3.36
C LEU A 339 -30.94 -14.54 2.12
N THR A 340 -32.00 -13.86 1.69
CA THR A 340 -31.94 -12.80 0.67
C THR A 340 -32.09 -11.45 1.35
N ILE A 341 -31.26 -10.46 1.00
CA ILE A 341 -31.35 -9.09 1.52
C ILE A 341 -31.64 -8.16 0.35
N GLU A 342 -32.66 -7.32 0.48
CA GLU A 342 -33.06 -6.36 -0.55
C GLU A 342 -32.12 -5.13 -0.64
N PRO A 343 -32.03 -4.46 -1.82
CA PRO A 343 -31.28 -3.22 -1.98
C PRO A 343 -31.63 -2.13 -0.95
N GLY A 344 -30.62 -1.43 -0.43
CA GLY A 344 -30.81 -0.35 0.53
C GLY A 344 -31.23 -0.78 1.94
N VAL A 345 -31.04 -2.05 2.32
CA VAL A 345 -31.14 -2.50 3.72
C VAL A 345 -29.84 -2.19 4.47
N THR A 346 -29.97 -1.67 5.69
CA THR A 346 -28.85 -1.48 6.65
C THR A 346 -28.95 -2.49 7.78
N ILE A 347 -27.81 -3.06 8.15
CA ILE A 347 -27.62 -4.04 9.22
C ILE A 347 -26.59 -3.45 10.20
N TYR A 348 -27.06 -3.08 11.38
CA TYR A 348 -26.23 -2.65 12.50
C TYR A 348 -25.80 -3.86 13.34
N LEU A 349 -24.53 -3.91 13.71
CA LEU A 349 -23.94 -4.99 14.51
C LEU A 349 -23.30 -4.41 15.77
N LYS A 350 -23.73 -4.91 16.94
CA LYS A 350 -23.14 -4.54 18.24
C LYS A 350 -21.65 -4.89 18.34
N LYS A 351 -20.96 -4.30 19.32
CA LYS A 351 -19.56 -4.61 19.67
C LYS A 351 -19.27 -6.13 19.62
N ASN A 352 -18.25 -6.54 18.87
CA ASN A 352 -17.84 -7.93 18.65
C ASN A 352 -18.89 -8.87 17.99
N ALA A 353 -20.05 -8.40 17.54
CA ALA A 353 -21.08 -9.26 16.97
C ALA A 353 -20.64 -9.89 15.63
N VAL A 354 -20.97 -11.17 15.44
CA VAL A 354 -20.57 -11.97 14.27
C VAL A 354 -21.80 -12.35 13.46
N PHE A 355 -21.73 -12.18 12.14
CA PHE A 355 -22.78 -12.61 11.21
C PHE A 355 -22.38 -13.96 10.60
N GLY A 356 -22.92 -15.06 11.12
CA GLY A 356 -22.63 -16.42 10.63
C GLY A 356 -23.46 -16.80 9.39
N VAL A 357 -22.85 -17.49 8.43
CA VAL A 357 -23.48 -18.00 7.21
C VAL A 357 -22.99 -19.43 6.94
N ASP A 358 -23.81 -20.41 7.30
CA ASP A 358 -23.63 -21.83 6.98
C ASP A 358 -24.46 -22.22 5.73
N GLY A 359 -25.61 -21.56 5.55
CA GLY A 359 -26.46 -21.62 4.36
C GLY A 359 -26.03 -20.59 3.30
N ILE A 360 -26.97 -20.08 2.50
CA ILE A 360 -26.66 -19.18 1.38
C ILE A 360 -27.07 -17.73 1.71
N LEU A 361 -26.13 -16.79 1.65
CA LEU A 361 -26.44 -15.35 1.67
C LEU A 361 -26.51 -14.78 0.24
N LYS A 362 -27.57 -14.03 -0.05
CA LYS A 362 -27.70 -13.21 -1.28
C LYS A 362 -27.92 -11.76 -0.88
N ALA A 363 -26.85 -10.99 -0.87
CA ALA A 363 -26.87 -9.55 -0.68
C ALA A 363 -26.60 -8.90 -2.05
N GLU A 364 -27.66 -8.57 -2.79
CA GLU A 364 -27.58 -8.08 -4.18
C GLU A 364 -28.27 -6.70 -4.28
N GLY A 365 -27.54 -5.64 -3.89
CA GLY A 365 -27.98 -4.24 -3.95
C GLY A 365 -27.81 -3.59 -5.32
N THR A 366 -27.89 -2.25 -5.38
CA THR A 366 -27.53 -1.44 -6.57
C THR A 366 -26.52 -0.34 -6.23
N ALA A 367 -25.99 0.34 -7.26
CA ALA A 367 -25.05 1.47 -7.07
C ALA A 367 -25.69 2.65 -6.31
N GLU A 368 -27.00 2.84 -6.44
CA GLU A 368 -27.77 3.85 -5.72
C GLU A 368 -28.29 3.36 -4.35
N GLU A 369 -28.49 2.04 -4.20
CA GLU A 369 -29.10 1.41 -3.04
C GLU A 369 -28.28 0.20 -2.58
N MET A 370 -27.06 0.48 -2.11
CA MET A 370 -26.17 -0.54 -1.54
C MET A 370 -26.74 -1.13 -0.25
N ILE A 371 -26.37 -2.37 0.07
CA ILE A 371 -26.71 -3.05 1.34
C ILE A 371 -25.57 -2.79 2.33
N THR A 372 -25.86 -2.24 3.51
CA THR A 372 -24.82 -1.77 4.45
C THR A 372 -24.72 -2.66 5.68
N PHE A 373 -23.52 -3.17 5.99
CA PHE A 373 -23.15 -3.82 7.25
C PHE A 373 -22.19 -2.89 8.01
N THR A 374 -22.57 -2.48 9.22
CA THR A 374 -21.90 -1.42 9.97
C THR A 374 -22.04 -1.62 11.49
N HIS A 375 -21.18 -0.99 12.29
CA HIS A 375 -21.29 -1.03 13.75
C HIS A 375 -22.57 -0.34 14.28
N ALA A 376 -23.15 -0.85 15.35
CA ALA A 376 -24.25 -0.18 16.04
C ALA A 376 -23.75 1.02 16.87
N ASP A 377 -22.68 0.83 17.63
CA ASP A 377 -22.13 1.82 18.56
C ASP A 377 -20.88 2.48 17.94
N CYS A 378 -20.91 3.80 17.70
CA CYS A 378 -19.93 4.51 16.87
C CYS A 378 -18.47 4.38 17.36
N ASP A 379 -18.27 4.31 18.68
CA ASP A 379 -16.94 4.17 19.32
C ASP A 379 -16.45 2.72 19.39
N GLU A 380 -17.21 1.76 18.86
CA GLU A 380 -16.91 0.33 18.89
C GLU A 380 -16.69 -0.25 17.49
N ILE A 381 -16.32 -1.53 17.43
CA ILE A 381 -16.27 -2.33 16.20
C ILE A 381 -17.06 -3.62 16.37
N TRP A 382 -17.69 -4.08 15.29
CA TRP A 382 -18.30 -5.41 15.26
C TRP A 382 -17.26 -6.46 14.86
N GLY A 383 -17.61 -7.75 14.98
CA GLY A 383 -16.70 -8.85 14.73
C GLY A 383 -16.38 -9.01 13.25
N THR A 384 -17.20 -9.80 12.55
CA THR A 384 -16.94 -10.22 11.17
C THR A 384 -18.15 -10.90 10.52
N LEU A 385 -18.23 -10.86 9.18
CA LEU A 385 -19.16 -11.65 8.36
C LEU A 385 -18.49 -12.97 7.97
N VAL A 386 -18.93 -14.08 8.56
CA VAL A 386 -18.25 -15.39 8.50
C VAL A 386 -19.07 -16.41 7.71
N PHE A 387 -18.48 -16.92 6.63
CA PHE A 387 -19.00 -18.04 5.86
C PHE A 387 -18.35 -19.35 6.32
N MET A 388 -19.14 -20.41 6.51
CA MET A 388 -18.64 -21.70 7.04
C MET A 388 -19.19 -22.89 6.23
N GLY A 389 -18.29 -23.74 5.73
CA GLY A 389 -18.64 -24.93 4.96
C GLY A 389 -19.02 -24.71 3.48
N GLU A 390 -19.07 -25.82 2.73
CA GLU A 390 -19.18 -25.79 1.26
C GLU A 390 -20.45 -25.10 0.73
N GLU A 391 -21.61 -25.25 1.39
CA GLU A 391 -22.89 -24.65 0.96
C GLU A 391 -22.80 -23.12 0.90
N ALA A 392 -22.19 -22.50 1.91
CA ALA A 392 -21.99 -21.06 2.03
C ALA A 392 -21.16 -20.45 0.89
N SER A 393 -20.37 -21.25 0.19
CA SER A 393 -19.65 -20.84 -1.03
C SER A 393 -20.58 -20.42 -2.17
N ASN A 394 -21.85 -20.81 -2.14
CA ASN A 394 -22.86 -20.40 -3.11
C ASN A 394 -23.35 -18.95 -2.92
N SER A 395 -22.93 -18.27 -1.85
CA SER A 395 -23.33 -16.90 -1.52
C SER A 395 -22.86 -15.87 -2.56
N VAL A 396 -23.56 -14.73 -2.63
CA VAL A 396 -23.24 -13.59 -3.49
C VAL A 396 -23.33 -12.30 -2.69
N LEU A 397 -22.30 -11.46 -2.86
CA LEU A 397 -22.27 -10.09 -2.37
C LEU A 397 -22.07 -9.18 -3.59
N ASN A 398 -23.06 -8.33 -3.87
CA ASN A 398 -23.01 -7.36 -4.96
C ASN A 398 -23.61 -6.04 -4.50
N TYR A 399 -22.89 -4.93 -4.67
CA TYR A 399 -23.26 -3.62 -4.08
C TYR A 399 -23.51 -3.69 -2.57
N VAL A 400 -22.53 -4.23 -1.84
CA VAL A 400 -22.52 -4.27 -0.37
C VAL A 400 -21.51 -3.24 0.15
N LYS A 401 -21.86 -2.50 1.22
CA LYS A 401 -20.93 -1.71 2.02
C LYS A 401 -20.65 -2.45 3.32
N ILE A 402 -19.38 -2.65 3.67
CA ILE A 402 -18.94 -3.28 4.92
C ILE A 402 -18.00 -2.28 5.61
N GLN A 403 -18.34 -1.80 6.79
CA GLN A 403 -17.53 -0.81 7.51
C GLN A 403 -17.48 -1.01 9.03
N TYR A 404 -16.33 -0.67 9.64
CA TYR A 404 -15.99 -0.89 11.06
C TYR A 404 -16.06 -2.33 11.62
N PRO A 405 -15.72 -3.40 10.84
CA PRO A 405 -15.46 -4.73 11.40
C PRO A 405 -14.04 -4.82 11.97
N ASP A 406 -13.78 -5.87 12.75
CA ASP A 406 -12.41 -6.36 12.97
C ASP A 406 -11.90 -7.07 11.70
N ASP A 407 -12.62 -8.09 11.22
CA ASP A 407 -12.37 -8.78 9.93
C ASP A 407 -13.58 -8.60 8.99
N GLY A 408 -13.39 -8.04 7.79
CA GLY A 408 -14.50 -7.69 6.88
C GLY A 408 -15.34 -8.88 6.42
N ILE A 409 -14.71 -9.79 5.67
CA ILE A 409 -15.31 -11.06 5.24
C ILE A 409 -14.37 -12.19 5.62
N LYS A 410 -14.88 -13.21 6.30
CA LYS A 410 -14.13 -14.41 6.64
C LYS A 410 -14.75 -15.67 6.03
N GLY A 411 -13.93 -16.61 5.57
CA GLY A 411 -14.37 -17.91 5.05
C GLY A 411 -13.59 -19.05 5.67
N GLU A 412 -14.30 -20.01 6.28
CA GLU A 412 -13.73 -21.20 6.95
C GLU A 412 -14.24 -22.46 6.24
N ASN A 413 -13.43 -23.02 5.33
CA ASN A 413 -13.87 -24.00 4.32
C ASN A 413 -15.11 -23.52 3.55
N ALA A 414 -15.17 -22.21 3.25
CA ALA A 414 -16.20 -21.56 2.47
C ALA A 414 -15.61 -20.39 1.66
N LEU A 415 -16.06 -20.22 0.41
CA LEU A 415 -15.58 -19.16 -0.48
C LEU A 415 -16.77 -18.55 -1.24
N PRO A 416 -17.33 -17.39 -0.82
CA PRO A 416 -18.44 -16.74 -1.50
C PRO A 416 -18.08 -16.47 -2.96
N LYS A 417 -18.69 -17.23 -3.90
CA LYS A 417 -18.25 -17.32 -5.30
C LYS A 417 -18.09 -15.97 -6.02
N ARG A 418 -18.84 -14.94 -5.61
CA ARG A 418 -18.73 -13.58 -6.15
C ARG A 418 -18.89 -12.54 -5.05
N ILE A 419 -17.91 -11.64 -5.00
CA ILE A 419 -17.92 -10.38 -4.24
C ILE A 419 -17.64 -9.29 -5.28
N SER A 420 -18.67 -8.52 -5.67
CA SER A 420 -18.52 -7.52 -6.73
C SER A 420 -19.13 -6.16 -6.42
N ASN A 421 -18.58 -5.11 -7.05
CA ASN A 421 -19.05 -3.73 -6.96
C ASN A 421 -19.34 -3.27 -5.52
N SER A 422 -18.54 -3.71 -4.55
CA SER A 422 -18.76 -3.51 -3.12
C SER A 422 -17.69 -2.63 -2.49
N ILE A 423 -18.00 -2.01 -1.36
CA ILE A 423 -17.06 -1.19 -0.56
C ILE A 423 -16.77 -1.94 0.75
N ILE A 424 -15.50 -2.19 1.05
CA ILE A 424 -15.06 -2.79 2.31
C ILE A 424 -14.01 -1.85 2.91
N ARG A 425 -14.36 -1.09 3.95
CA ARG A 425 -13.53 0.02 4.47
C ARG A 425 -13.46 0.09 6.00
N LYS A 426 -12.44 0.78 6.54
CA LYS A 426 -12.23 1.00 7.99
C LYS A 426 -12.23 -0.32 8.76
N ILE A 427 -11.19 -1.12 8.53
CA ILE A 427 -11.09 -2.52 8.97
C ILE A 427 -10.04 -2.66 10.08
N GLY A 428 -10.34 -3.40 11.15
CA GLY A 428 -9.39 -3.67 12.24
C GLY A 428 -8.15 -4.45 11.80
N GLN A 429 -8.37 -5.55 11.07
CA GLN A 429 -7.37 -6.55 10.67
C GLN A 429 -7.45 -6.82 9.15
N TYR A 430 -8.22 -7.83 8.71
CA TYR A 430 -8.24 -8.31 7.32
C TYR A 430 -9.51 -7.90 6.56
N GLY A 431 -9.38 -7.41 5.32
CA GLY A 431 -10.54 -7.05 4.50
C GLY A 431 -11.35 -8.28 4.07
N ILE A 432 -10.67 -9.26 3.50
CA ILE A 432 -11.20 -10.59 3.15
C ILE A 432 -10.16 -11.63 3.59
N LYS A 433 -10.56 -12.62 4.40
CA LYS A 433 -9.71 -13.72 4.89
C LYS A 433 -10.38 -15.06 4.68
N ILE A 434 -9.89 -15.85 3.72
CA ILE A 434 -10.42 -17.19 3.43
C ILE A 434 -9.36 -18.24 3.76
N HIS A 435 -9.78 -19.32 4.44
CA HIS A 435 -8.99 -20.52 4.67
C HIS A 435 -9.75 -21.75 4.13
N LEU A 436 -9.17 -22.46 3.17
CA LEU A 436 -9.74 -23.66 2.56
C LEU A 436 -8.79 -24.84 2.76
N GLU A 437 -9.12 -25.77 3.65
CA GLU A 437 -8.29 -26.94 3.96
C GLU A 437 -8.43 -28.01 2.87
N LYS A 438 -9.68 -28.30 2.46
CA LYS A 438 -10.07 -29.35 1.51
C LYS A 438 -11.51 -29.13 1.02
N GLY A 439 -11.92 -29.83 -0.04
CA GLY A 439 -13.31 -29.77 -0.55
C GLY A 439 -13.41 -29.24 -1.99
N SER A 440 -14.63 -29.13 -2.52
CA SER A 440 -14.88 -28.74 -3.92
C SER A 440 -15.65 -27.41 -3.99
N TYR A 441 -15.01 -26.40 -4.61
CA TYR A 441 -15.43 -25.00 -4.51
C TYR A 441 -15.78 -24.40 -5.89
N PRO A 442 -16.76 -23.47 -5.95
CA PRO A 442 -17.01 -22.70 -7.16
C PRO A 442 -15.81 -21.81 -7.50
N ALA A 443 -15.69 -21.40 -8.77
CA ALA A 443 -14.75 -20.34 -9.15
C ALA A 443 -15.05 -19.05 -8.37
N PHE A 444 -14.02 -18.31 -8.00
CA PHE A 444 -14.12 -17.10 -7.19
C PHE A 444 -13.91 -15.84 -8.02
N GLU A 445 -14.79 -14.86 -7.84
CA GLU A 445 -14.82 -13.60 -8.58
C GLU A 445 -14.86 -12.40 -7.61
N LEU A 446 -13.71 -11.75 -7.43
CA LEU A 446 -13.57 -10.47 -6.73
C LEU A 446 -13.48 -9.35 -7.79
N VAL A 447 -14.60 -8.68 -8.10
CA VAL A 447 -14.69 -7.81 -9.30
C VAL A 447 -15.27 -6.42 -9.02
N GLY A 448 -14.57 -5.35 -9.37
CA GLY A 448 -15.14 -3.98 -9.35
C GLY A 448 -15.21 -3.31 -7.97
N ASN A 449 -14.62 -3.90 -6.92
CA ASN A 449 -14.76 -3.45 -5.53
C ASN A 449 -13.82 -2.29 -5.18
N ARG A 450 -14.10 -1.57 -4.09
CA ARG A 450 -13.11 -0.74 -3.37
C ARG A 450 -12.88 -1.32 -1.99
N ILE A 451 -11.64 -1.69 -1.70
CA ILE A 451 -11.22 -2.29 -0.43
C ILE A 451 -10.16 -1.35 0.16
N SER A 452 -10.43 -0.71 1.30
CA SER A 452 -9.59 0.38 1.79
C SER A 452 -9.43 0.46 3.32
N GLN A 453 -8.39 1.15 3.78
CA GLN A 453 -8.23 1.60 5.17
C GLN A 453 -8.27 0.43 6.19
N GLY A 454 -7.25 -0.44 6.16
CA GLY A 454 -7.23 -1.67 6.97
C GLY A 454 -5.91 -2.00 7.66
N GLY A 455 -6.00 -2.55 8.88
CA GLY A 455 -4.86 -2.73 9.78
C GLY A 455 -3.90 -3.89 9.47
N SER A 456 -4.25 -4.77 8.53
CA SER A 456 -3.42 -5.90 8.09
C SER A 456 -3.45 -6.07 6.55
N VAL A 457 -4.01 -7.16 6.02
CA VAL A 457 -4.01 -7.48 4.57
C VAL A 457 -5.41 -7.30 3.97
N ALA A 458 -5.52 -6.74 2.76
CA ALA A 458 -6.82 -6.48 2.13
C ALA A 458 -7.54 -7.77 1.72
N VAL A 459 -6.81 -8.72 1.10
CA VAL A 459 -7.31 -10.03 0.68
C VAL A 459 -6.25 -11.09 0.99
N THR A 460 -6.59 -12.09 1.79
CA THR A 460 -5.74 -13.26 2.02
C THR A 460 -6.51 -14.56 1.77
N LEU A 461 -5.93 -15.43 0.94
CA LEU A 461 -6.45 -16.76 0.60
C LEU A 461 -5.41 -17.82 1.01
N GLU A 462 -5.74 -18.61 2.02
CA GLU A 462 -4.94 -19.76 2.49
C GLU A 462 -5.53 -21.05 1.89
N LEU A 463 -4.74 -21.77 1.08
CA LEU A 463 -5.21 -22.87 0.23
C LEU A 463 -4.51 -24.19 0.58
N GLY A 464 -5.29 -25.23 0.90
CA GLY A 464 -4.82 -26.58 1.18
C GLY A 464 -4.55 -27.41 -0.08
N SER A 465 -3.88 -28.55 0.10
CA SER A 465 -3.47 -29.45 -0.98
C SER A 465 -4.62 -30.29 -1.56
N GLU A 466 -5.73 -30.46 -0.82
CA GLU A 466 -6.89 -31.27 -1.18
C GLU A 466 -8.11 -30.45 -1.67
N ILE A 467 -7.92 -29.22 -2.18
CA ILE A 467 -9.02 -28.41 -2.74
C ILE A 467 -9.19 -28.56 -4.26
N GLU A 468 -10.44 -28.62 -4.71
CA GLU A 468 -10.82 -28.41 -6.12
C GLU A 468 -11.35 -26.98 -6.29
N LEU A 469 -10.53 -26.08 -6.84
CA LEU A 469 -10.90 -24.68 -7.13
C LEU A 469 -10.59 -24.36 -8.61
N PRO A 470 -11.59 -24.15 -9.49
CA PRO A 470 -11.34 -24.00 -10.94
C PRO A 470 -10.50 -22.78 -11.32
N SER A 471 -10.79 -21.64 -10.69
CA SER A 471 -10.09 -20.37 -10.91
C SER A 471 -10.37 -19.34 -9.81
N ILE A 472 -9.43 -18.41 -9.65
CA ILE A 472 -9.58 -17.16 -8.90
C ILE A 472 -9.47 -16.00 -9.88
N THR A 473 -10.43 -15.08 -9.87
CA THR A 473 -10.46 -13.85 -10.66
C THR A 473 -10.51 -12.65 -9.74
N ILE A 474 -9.50 -11.78 -9.84
CA ILE A 474 -9.39 -10.50 -9.14
C ILE A 474 -9.29 -9.43 -10.22
N GLN A 475 -10.39 -8.72 -10.50
CA GLN A 475 -10.48 -7.81 -11.64
C GLN A 475 -11.09 -6.46 -11.28
N GLU A 476 -10.58 -5.37 -11.86
CA GLU A 476 -11.18 -4.02 -11.75
C GLU A 476 -11.37 -3.55 -10.28
N ASN A 477 -10.54 -4.01 -9.33
CA ASN A 477 -10.64 -3.56 -7.93
C ASN A 477 -9.78 -2.32 -7.66
N ASP A 478 -10.22 -1.51 -6.70
CA ASP A 478 -9.49 -0.41 -6.06
C ASP A 478 -9.02 -0.88 -4.68
N ILE A 479 -7.72 -1.03 -4.45
CA ILE A 479 -7.18 -1.47 -3.16
C ILE A 479 -6.11 -0.51 -2.67
N GLU A 480 -6.37 0.11 -1.52
CA GLU A 480 -5.61 1.25 -1.00
C GLU A 480 -5.51 1.27 0.53
N HIS A 481 -4.52 1.99 1.08
CA HIS A 481 -4.46 2.31 2.51
C HIS A 481 -4.42 1.08 3.45
N PHE A 482 -3.67 0.02 3.09
CA PHE A 482 -3.48 -1.16 3.94
C PHE A 482 -2.13 -1.18 4.63
N TYR A 483 -2.10 -1.68 5.86
CA TYR A 483 -0.87 -1.68 6.63
C TYR A 483 0.10 -2.83 6.27
N SER A 484 -0.39 -3.96 5.75
CA SER A 484 0.47 -5.09 5.39
C SER A 484 0.60 -5.25 3.88
N ALA A 485 -0.44 -5.74 3.20
CA ALA A 485 -0.41 -6.04 1.78
C ALA A 485 -1.81 -5.93 1.15
N ALA A 486 -1.91 -5.80 -0.17
CA ALA A 486 -3.18 -5.85 -0.88
C ALA A 486 -3.67 -7.30 -1.00
N VAL A 487 -2.95 -8.15 -1.75
CA VAL A 487 -3.38 -9.54 -1.98
C VAL A 487 -2.28 -10.54 -1.62
N ILE A 488 -2.64 -11.57 -0.83
CA ILE A 488 -1.80 -12.74 -0.54
C ILE A 488 -2.57 -14.02 -0.87
N ILE A 489 -2.02 -14.89 -1.74
CA ILE A 489 -2.55 -16.22 -2.05
C ILE A 489 -1.47 -17.24 -1.72
N SER A 490 -1.69 -18.06 -0.70
CA SER A 490 -0.65 -18.89 -0.06
C SER A 490 -1.10 -20.34 0.14
N GLY A 491 -0.13 -21.25 0.23
CA GLY A 491 -0.38 -22.64 0.59
C GLY A 491 -0.39 -22.84 2.10
N VAL A 492 -1.31 -23.68 2.59
CA VAL A 492 -1.27 -24.21 3.98
C VAL A 492 -0.15 -25.25 4.13
N GLU A 493 0.18 -25.94 3.03
CA GLU A 493 1.26 -26.93 2.93
C GLU A 493 2.27 -26.53 1.83
N GLU A 494 3.42 -27.21 1.78
CA GLU A 494 4.48 -26.97 0.78
C GLU A 494 4.03 -27.19 -0.68
N THR A 495 2.89 -27.85 -0.91
CA THR A 495 2.34 -28.12 -2.26
C THR A 495 0.88 -27.71 -2.34
N ILE A 496 0.54 -26.83 -3.29
CA ILE A 496 -0.85 -26.46 -3.62
C ILE A 496 -1.32 -27.04 -4.96
N PRO A 497 -2.64 -27.13 -5.22
CA PRO A 497 -3.16 -27.48 -6.54
C PRO A 497 -2.83 -26.41 -7.60
N PRO A 498 -2.70 -26.79 -8.89
CA PRO A 498 -2.34 -25.87 -9.99
C PRO A 498 -3.52 -24.99 -10.43
N ILE A 499 -4.00 -24.13 -9.54
CA ILE A 499 -5.16 -23.24 -9.72
C ILE A 499 -4.85 -22.13 -10.72
N ASN A 500 -5.82 -21.76 -11.57
CA ASN A 500 -5.69 -20.64 -12.49
C ASN A 500 -6.05 -19.32 -11.78
N ILE A 501 -5.14 -18.36 -11.78
CA ILE A 501 -5.31 -17.08 -11.07
C ILE A 501 -5.21 -15.95 -12.10
N HIS A 502 -6.25 -15.13 -12.16
CA HIS A 502 -6.39 -14.00 -13.07
C HIS A 502 -6.44 -12.71 -12.26
N VAL A 503 -5.49 -11.80 -12.49
CA VAL A 503 -5.36 -10.53 -11.79
C VAL A 503 -5.24 -9.44 -12.85
N GLU A 504 -6.35 -8.81 -13.24
CA GLU A 504 -6.39 -7.92 -14.42
C GLU A 504 -7.10 -6.58 -14.12
N HIS A 505 -6.56 -5.46 -14.62
CA HIS A 505 -7.17 -4.12 -14.50
C HIS A 505 -7.39 -3.58 -13.07
N ASN A 506 -6.65 -4.07 -12.07
CA ASN A 506 -6.74 -3.58 -10.68
C ASN A 506 -5.85 -2.35 -10.43
N LEU A 507 -6.20 -1.61 -9.39
CA LEU A 507 -5.44 -0.51 -8.81
C LEU A 507 -4.97 -0.94 -7.42
N PHE A 508 -3.67 -0.93 -7.18
CA PHE A 508 -3.04 -1.16 -5.89
C PHE A 508 -2.23 0.08 -5.51
N HIS A 509 -2.77 1.01 -4.73
CA HIS A 509 -2.07 2.30 -4.52
C HIS A 509 -2.21 2.88 -3.13
N HIS A 510 -1.35 3.85 -2.80
CA HIS A 510 -1.39 4.58 -1.52
C HIS A 510 -1.36 3.63 -0.30
N GLY A 511 -0.44 2.66 -0.31
CA GLY A 511 0.07 2.09 0.92
C GLY A 511 -0.10 0.59 1.16
N PHE A 512 1.07 -0.03 1.33
CA PHE A 512 1.35 -1.34 1.94
C PHE A 512 2.61 -1.17 2.81
N ARG A 513 2.78 -1.94 3.91
CA ARG A 513 3.98 -1.91 4.81
C ARG A 513 4.38 -3.26 5.41
N GLY A 514 3.98 -4.34 4.76
CA GLY A 514 4.35 -5.72 5.05
C GLY A 514 4.96 -6.36 3.81
N VAL A 515 5.75 -7.43 4.00
CA VAL A 515 6.63 -8.01 2.95
C VAL A 515 5.89 -8.33 1.65
N GLY A 516 4.62 -8.74 1.70
CA GLY A 516 3.82 -9.10 0.52
C GLY A 516 3.44 -7.95 -0.42
N GLY A 517 3.52 -6.69 0.05
CA GLY A 517 3.27 -5.49 -0.77
C GLY A 517 1.94 -5.53 -1.55
N GLY A 518 2.00 -5.38 -2.87
CA GLY A 518 0.79 -5.29 -3.71
C GLY A 518 0.12 -6.64 -3.94
N PHE A 519 0.87 -7.58 -4.52
CA PHE A 519 0.38 -8.92 -4.80
C PHE A 519 1.46 -9.96 -4.51
N SER A 520 1.10 -10.97 -3.72
CA SER A 520 1.88 -12.17 -3.47
C SER A 520 1.00 -13.39 -3.77
N GLY A 521 1.46 -14.33 -4.61
CA GLY A 521 0.61 -15.46 -4.99
C GLY A 521 1.33 -16.70 -5.51
N VAL A 522 0.81 -17.88 -5.15
CA VAL A 522 1.20 -19.20 -5.69
C VAL A 522 0.12 -19.72 -6.65
N GLY A 523 0.50 -20.22 -7.83
CA GLY A 523 -0.43 -20.82 -8.79
C GLY A 523 -0.06 -20.61 -10.27
N ASN A 524 -1.02 -20.83 -11.17
CA ASN A 524 -0.90 -20.48 -12.59
C ASN A 524 -1.42 -19.04 -12.79
N ILE A 525 -0.54 -18.05 -12.61
CA ILE A 525 -0.91 -16.63 -12.46
C ILE A 525 -0.76 -15.85 -13.77
N LYS A 526 -1.81 -15.11 -14.10
CA LYS A 526 -1.80 -14.00 -15.07
C LYS A 526 -2.00 -12.70 -14.30
N TYR A 527 -1.03 -11.80 -14.39
CA TYR A 527 -1.05 -10.50 -13.72
C TYR A 527 -0.91 -9.43 -14.80
N ASN A 528 -2.03 -8.96 -15.35
CA ASN A 528 -2.04 -8.18 -16.58
C ASN A 528 -2.68 -6.81 -16.41
N ASP A 529 -2.11 -5.79 -17.04
CA ASP A 529 -2.76 -4.47 -17.15
C ASP A 529 -3.17 -3.88 -15.77
N ASN A 530 -2.38 -4.11 -14.70
CA ASN A 530 -2.63 -3.54 -13.37
C ASN A 530 -1.75 -2.30 -13.09
N TYR A 531 -2.25 -1.40 -12.26
CA TYR A 531 -1.52 -0.26 -11.71
C TYR A 531 -1.10 -0.56 -10.27
N HIS A 532 0.17 -0.35 -9.95
CA HIS A 532 0.67 -0.39 -8.58
C HIS A 532 1.54 0.84 -8.31
N ALA A 533 1.16 1.70 -7.37
CA ALA A 533 1.96 2.86 -6.98
C ALA A 533 2.04 3.09 -5.47
N GLU A 534 3.09 3.80 -5.03
CA GLU A 534 3.15 4.44 -3.71
C GLU A 534 3.04 3.45 -2.51
N ALA A 535 3.56 2.23 -2.69
CA ALA A 535 3.81 1.31 -1.60
C ALA A 535 5.07 1.73 -0.81
N VAL A 536 4.88 2.03 0.47
CA VAL A 536 5.94 2.56 1.34
C VAL A 536 6.69 1.47 2.14
N SER A 537 6.34 0.21 1.92
CA SER A 537 7.10 -1.02 2.18
C SER A 537 6.36 -2.22 1.56
N GLY A 538 7.06 -3.34 1.34
CA GLY A 538 6.57 -4.51 0.62
C GLY A 538 6.89 -4.48 -0.87
N SER A 539 7.15 -5.65 -1.45
CA SER A 539 7.51 -5.76 -2.87
C SER A 539 6.32 -5.47 -3.81
N GLY A 540 6.60 -4.92 -4.99
CA GLY A 540 5.57 -4.57 -5.96
C GLY A 540 4.75 -5.77 -6.45
N LEU A 541 5.41 -6.90 -6.64
CA LEU A 541 4.80 -8.14 -7.12
C LEU A 541 5.70 -9.34 -6.78
N GLN A 542 5.16 -10.31 -6.05
CA GLN A 542 5.77 -11.60 -5.72
C GLN A 542 5.00 -12.73 -6.39
N LEU A 543 5.68 -13.48 -7.26
CA LEU A 543 5.08 -14.59 -8.00
C LEU A 543 5.77 -15.91 -7.65
N PHE A 544 4.95 -16.87 -7.24
CA PHE A 544 5.36 -18.23 -6.91
C PHE A 544 4.76 -19.22 -7.92
N LEU A 545 5.23 -20.46 -7.81
CA LEU A 545 5.18 -21.54 -8.79
C LEU A 545 3.75 -22.00 -9.16
N PRO A 546 3.53 -22.65 -10.33
CA PRO A 546 4.54 -23.05 -11.32
C PRO A 546 4.61 -22.17 -12.58
N ASN A 547 3.56 -21.45 -12.98
CA ASN A 547 3.56 -20.65 -14.21
C ASN A 547 3.07 -19.23 -13.94
N ALA A 548 3.86 -18.23 -14.31
CA ALA A 548 3.58 -16.83 -14.00
C ALA A 548 3.81 -15.93 -15.21
N ASN A 549 2.84 -15.06 -15.52
CA ASN A 549 2.95 -14.07 -16.60
C ASN A 549 2.46 -12.71 -16.12
N ALA A 550 3.40 -11.80 -15.84
CA ALA A 550 3.14 -10.39 -15.57
C ALA A 550 3.34 -9.56 -16.85
N THR A 551 2.25 -9.05 -17.45
CA THR A 551 2.33 -8.23 -18.67
C THR A 551 1.60 -6.90 -18.61
N ASN A 552 2.20 -5.87 -19.20
CA ASN A 552 1.61 -4.53 -19.34
C ASN A 552 1.21 -3.84 -18.01
N ASN A 553 1.90 -4.13 -16.90
CA ASN A 553 1.63 -3.47 -15.61
C ASN A 553 2.48 -2.20 -15.47
N TYR A 554 2.01 -1.26 -14.65
CA TYR A 554 2.75 -0.05 -14.29
C TYR A 554 3.06 -0.06 -12.78
N PHE A 555 4.34 0.03 -12.42
CA PHE A 555 4.83 0.06 -11.05
C PHE A 555 5.52 1.41 -10.78
N ALA A 556 5.14 2.14 -9.73
CA ALA A 556 5.75 3.43 -9.42
C ALA A 556 5.94 3.73 -7.93
N TYR A 557 7.00 4.47 -7.59
CA TYR A 557 7.25 5.01 -6.24
C TYR A 557 7.26 3.96 -5.11
N LEU A 558 7.73 2.75 -5.42
CA LEU A 558 7.76 1.64 -4.47
C LEU A 558 9.07 1.68 -3.68
N SER A 559 8.99 1.68 -2.35
CA SER A 559 10.19 1.73 -1.49
C SER A 559 11.03 0.46 -1.59
N GLU A 560 10.35 -0.67 -1.77
CA GLU A 560 10.90 -2.00 -2.02
C GLU A 560 10.81 -2.34 -3.53
N PRO A 561 11.47 -3.42 -3.97
CA PRO A 561 11.52 -3.78 -5.38
C PRO A 561 10.16 -4.00 -6.04
N ALA A 562 9.95 -3.40 -7.22
CA ALA A 562 8.70 -3.49 -7.99
C ALA A 562 8.33 -4.92 -8.42
N PHE A 563 9.32 -5.80 -8.45
CA PHE A 563 9.17 -7.22 -8.67
C PHE A 563 10.15 -7.94 -7.74
N GLN A 564 9.73 -9.06 -7.15
CA GLN A 564 10.58 -9.93 -6.34
C GLN A 564 10.34 -11.40 -6.71
N LEU A 565 11.39 -12.10 -7.12
CA LEU A 565 11.37 -13.56 -7.25
C LEU A 565 11.87 -14.24 -5.97
N SER A 566 10.93 -14.83 -5.22
CA SER A 566 11.25 -15.83 -4.19
C SER A 566 11.61 -17.16 -4.84
N ALA A 567 12.84 -17.22 -5.36
CA ALA A 567 13.50 -18.44 -5.82
C ALA A 567 14.92 -18.53 -5.22
N SER A 568 15.15 -17.86 -4.08
CA SER A 568 16.43 -17.82 -3.36
C SER A 568 16.76 -19.10 -2.59
N ARG A 569 15.81 -20.05 -2.52
CA ARG A 569 16.00 -21.38 -1.92
C ARG A 569 16.00 -22.47 -3.01
N PRO A 570 16.91 -23.47 -2.96
CA PRO A 570 16.97 -24.54 -3.96
C PRO A 570 15.80 -25.52 -3.97
N ASP A 571 15.08 -25.67 -2.84
CA ASP A 571 13.89 -26.52 -2.68
C ASP A 571 12.76 -26.11 -3.65
N LEU A 572 12.49 -24.82 -3.79
CA LEU A 572 11.51 -24.24 -4.70
C LEU A 572 11.79 -24.60 -6.17
N ARG A 573 13.05 -24.85 -6.55
CA ARG A 573 13.38 -25.29 -7.91
C ARG A 573 12.96 -26.74 -8.19
N GLU A 574 13.02 -27.63 -7.20
CA GLU A 574 12.51 -29.00 -7.34
C GLU A 574 10.97 -29.02 -7.35
N MET A 575 10.33 -28.11 -6.62
CA MET A 575 8.87 -27.89 -6.66
C MET A 575 8.36 -27.29 -7.98
N ARG A 576 9.21 -26.55 -8.72
CA ARG A 576 8.84 -25.82 -9.95
C ARG A 576 8.59 -26.71 -11.17
N GLY A 577 9.37 -27.78 -11.33
CA GLY A 577 9.41 -28.56 -12.57
C GLY A 577 9.75 -27.70 -13.80
N ASP A 578 9.05 -27.94 -14.92
CA ASP A 578 9.26 -27.24 -16.21
C ASP A 578 8.52 -25.87 -16.31
N GLY A 579 8.00 -25.34 -15.20
CA GLY A 579 7.16 -24.13 -15.19
C GLY A 579 7.90 -22.83 -15.53
N PHE A 580 7.24 -21.88 -16.22
CA PHE A 580 7.88 -20.65 -16.72
C PHE A 580 7.49 -19.39 -15.93
N LEU A 581 8.32 -18.34 -16.02
CA LEU A 581 7.99 -17.02 -15.51
C LEU A 581 8.30 -15.93 -16.54
N ARG A 582 7.39 -14.96 -16.69
CA ARG A 582 7.50 -13.85 -17.63
C ARG A 582 7.17 -12.52 -16.96
N PHE A 583 8.05 -11.54 -17.11
CA PHE A 583 7.82 -10.14 -16.77
C PHE A 583 8.09 -9.33 -18.05
N ILE A 584 7.05 -9.09 -18.84
CA ILE A 584 7.17 -8.55 -20.21
C ILE A 584 6.29 -7.31 -20.38
N ASN A 585 6.71 -6.33 -21.19
CA ASN A 585 5.93 -5.11 -21.50
C ASN A 585 5.60 -4.18 -20.30
N ASN A 586 6.09 -4.46 -19.10
CA ASN A 586 5.78 -3.66 -17.91
C ASN A 586 6.56 -2.33 -17.91
N THR A 587 6.14 -1.37 -17.09
CA THR A 587 6.88 -0.14 -16.83
C THR A 587 7.12 -0.01 -15.33
N VAL A 588 8.35 0.33 -14.95
CA VAL A 588 8.78 0.50 -13.55
C VAL A 588 9.44 1.87 -13.41
N VAL A 589 8.94 2.68 -12.47
CA VAL A 589 9.34 4.08 -12.28
C VAL A 589 9.67 4.34 -10.81
N GLU A 590 10.77 5.02 -10.53
CA GLU A 590 11.19 5.42 -9.17
C GLU A 590 11.11 4.28 -8.12
N SER A 591 11.42 3.05 -8.55
CA SER A 591 11.28 1.82 -7.76
C SER A 591 12.50 0.90 -7.92
N GLY A 592 12.73 0.03 -6.94
CA GLY A 592 13.78 -1.01 -7.00
C GLY A 592 13.44 -2.18 -7.94
N LEU A 593 14.39 -3.10 -8.14
CA LEU A 593 14.19 -4.34 -8.91
C LEU A 593 14.89 -5.51 -8.22
N GLN A 594 14.22 -6.66 -8.04
CA GLN A 594 14.79 -7.80 -7.35
C GLN A 594 14.38 -9.12 -8.01
N SER A 595 15.36 -9.97 -8.33
CA SER A 595 15.05 -11.32 -8.82
C SER A 595 16.25 -12.24 -8.77
N ASN A 596 16.00 -13.53 -8.54
CA ASN A 596 16.94 -14.59 -8.89
C ASN A 596 16.83 -14.87 -10.40
N TYR A 597 17.51 -14.03 -11.19
CA TYR A 597 17.70 -14.16 -12.64
C TYR A 597 18.70 -15.28 -13.01
N GLY A 598 18.95 -16.26 -12.15
CA GLY A 598 19.68 -17.48 -12.50
C GLY A 598 18.83 -18.51 -13.26
N ASP A 599 17.50 -18.45 -13.15
CA ASP A 599 16.61 -19.47 -13.71
C ASP A 599 16.38 -19.27 -15.24
N PRO A 600 16.72 -20.25 -16.09
CA PRO A 600 16.62 -20.14 -17.56
C PRO A 600 15.18 -20.12 -18.08
N THR A 601 14.19 -20.40 -17.22
CA THR A 601 12.76 -20.33 -17.55
C THR A 601 12.10 -19.01 -17.13
N THR A 602 12.90 -18.08 -16.59
CA THR A 602 12.53 -16.69 -16.31
C THR A 602 12.90 -15.80 -17.50
N VAL A 603 11.94 -15.03 -18.01
CA VAL A 603 12.09 -14.11 -19.15
C VAL A 603 11.67 -12.70 -18.74
N VAL A 604 12.59 -11.73 -18.85
CA VAL A 604 12.33 -10.33 -18.48
C VAL A 604 12.73 -9.43 -19.65
N GLU A 605 11.78 -9.13 -20.53
CA GLU A 605 12.04 -8.50 -21.84
C GLU A 605 10.99 -7.42 -22.19
N TYR A 606 11.34 -6.45 -23.03
CA TYR A 606 10.44 -5.39 -23.50
C TYR A 606 9.84 -4.52 -22.38
N ASN A 607 10.46 -4.42 -21.21
CA ASN A 607 10.02 -3.54 -20.12
C ASN A 607 10.66 -2.15 -20.24
N ASN A 608 10.05 -1.15 -19.61
CA ASN A 608 10.57 0.21 -19.45
C ASN A 608 11.07 0.40 -18.01
N PHE A 609 12.37 0.63 -17.82
CA PHE A 609 12.97 0.84 -16.51
C PHE A 609 13.45 2.29 -16.32
N ILE A 610 12.81 2.99 -15.38
CA ILE A 610 13.22 4.30 -14.86
C ILE A 610 13.57 4.11 -13.36
N PRO A 611 14.76 3.57 -13.05
CA PRO A 611 15.14 3.23 -11.67
C PRO A 611 15.30 4.48 -10.81
N ARG A 612 14.93 4.38 -9.52
CA ARG A 612 15.18 5.44 -8.52
C ARG A 612 16.68 5.57 -8.24
N PRO A 613 17.26 6.78 -8.30
CA PRO A 613 18.67 6.98 -7.94
C PRO A 613 18.96 6.51 -6.51
N GLY A 614 19.84 5.51 -6.37
CA GLY A 614 20.26 4.98 -5.07
C GLY A 614 19.26 4.03 -4.39
N ALA A 615 18.30 3.45 -5.12
CA ALA A 615 17.49 2.35 -4.61
C ALA A 615 18.17 0.98 -4.81
N GLY A 616 17.79 0.01 -3.96
CA GLY A 616 18.17 -1.38 -4.08
C GLY A 616 17.80 -2.03 -5.40
N HIS A 617 18.80 -2.57 -6.09
CA HIS A 617 18.65 -3.34 -7.31
C HIS A 617 19.46 -4.64 -7.20
N TRP A 618 18.78 -5.76 -6.92
CA TRP A 618 19.41 -7.06 -6.69
C TRP A 618 19.04 -8.06 -7.77
N ALA A 619 19.92 -8.17 -8.78
CA ALA A 619 19.81 -9.18 -9.81
C ALA A 619 20.80 -10.34 -9.59
N GLY A 620 20.40 -11.31 -8.75
CA GLY A 620 21.21 -12.50 -8.49
C GLY A 620 21.17 -13.49 -9.66
N GLY A 621 22.33 -13.96 -10.10
CA GLY A 621 22.44 -15.18 -10.91
C GLY A 621 22.49 -16.44 -10.02
N MET A 622 22.64 -17.62 -10.62
CA MET A 622 23.04 -18.84 -9.88
C MET A 622 24.56 -19.04 -9.92
N ASP A 623 25.07 -19.89 -9.02
CA ASP A 623 26.45 -20.39 -9.00
C ASP A 623 26.93 -20.82 -10.40
N LYS A 624 28.15 -20.42 -10.79
CA LYS A 624 28.82 -20.82 -12.04
C LYS A 624 28.86 -22.34 -12.28
N ALA A 625 28.79 -23.17 -11.25
CA ALA A 625 28.68 -24.62 -11.36
C ALA A 625 27.32 -25.09 -11.95
N SER A 626 26.27 -24.25 -11.90
CA SER A 626 24.94 -24.58 -12.41
C SER A 626 24.80 -24.42 -13.94
N GLY A 627 25.57 -23.52 -14.54
CA GLY A 627 25.61 -23.31 -16.00
C GLY A 627 24.37 -22.62 -16.60
N LEU A 628 23.67 -21.78 -15.83
CA LEU A 628 22.39 -21.18 -16.21
C LEU A 628 22.36 -19.64 -16.04
N THR A 629 21.70 -18.98 -17.00
CA THR A 629 21.51 -17.52 -17.11
C THR A 629 20.05 -17.23 -17.49
N ALA A 630 19.50 -16.12 -17.02
CA ALA A 630 18.24 -15.57 -17.55
C ALA A 630 18.51 -14.41 -18.54
N SER A 631 17.55 -14.19 -19.43
CA SER A 631 17.53 -13.06 -20.37
C SER A 631 17.01 -11.79 -19.69
N MET A 632 17.75 -10.69 -19.85
CA MET A 632 17.25 -9.32 -19.66
C MET A 632 17.28 -8.52 -20.98
N ASN A 633 17.05 -9.21 -22.09
CA ASN A 633 17.17 -8.65 -23.44
C ASN A 633 16.01 -7.71 -23.80
N HIS A 634 16.21 -6.86 -24.80
CA HIS A 634 15.16 -5.96 -25.34
C HIS A 634 14.45 -5.04 -24.33
N ASN A 635 15.04 -4.74 -23.17
CA ASN A 635 14.48 -3.76 -22.24
C ASN A 635 14.91 -2.33 -22.60
N TRP A 636 14.04 -1.36 -22.38
CA TRP A 636 14.39 0.06 -22.38
C TRP A 636 14.80 0.50 -20.98
N TRP A 637 15.83 1.35 -20.91
CA TRP A 637 16.27 1.99 -19.68
C TRP A 637 16.32 3.50 -19.88
N SER A 638 16.07 4.28 -18.83
CA SER A 638 16.16 5.75 -18.86
C SER A 638 17.54 6.31 -19.25
N THR A 639 18.56 5.45 -19.33
CA THR A 639 19.88 5.75 -19.88
C THR A 639 20.35 4.66 -20.86
N PRO A 640 20.96 5.03 -22.01
CA PRO A 640 21.56 4.08 -22.95
C PRO A 640 22.97 3.61 -22.52
N ASP A 641 23.54 4.15 -21.43
CA ASP A 641 24.85 3.73 -20.94
C ASP A 641 24.78 2.36 -20.25
N LEU A 642 25.24 1.32 -20.95
CA LEU A 642 25.33 -0.05 -20.43
C LEU A 642 26.17 -0.17 -19.14
N ALA A 643 27.15 0.71 -18.89
CA ALA A 643 27.90 0.71 -17.63
C ALA A 643 27.04 1.21 -16.45
N THR A 644 26.19 2.21 -16.69
CA THR A 644 25.21 2.69 -15.70
C THR A 644 24.02 1.75 -15.57
N VAL A 645 23.56 1.09 -16.64
CA VAL A 645 22.54 0.02 -16.52
C VAL A 645 23.04 -1.13 -15.65
N ARG A 646 24.27 -1.60 -15.86
CA ARG A 646 24.88 -2.64 -14.98
C ARG A 646 24.99 -2.21 -13.51
N ARG A 647 25.16 -0.91 -13.24
CA ARG A 647 25.16 -0.33 -11.89
C ARG A 647 23.77 -0.31 -11.22
N HIS A 648 22.69 -0.30 -12.00
CA HIS A 648 21.30 -0.42 -11.53
C HIS A 648 20.78 -1.88 -11.57
N ILE A 649 21.70 -2.85 -11.57
CA ILE A 649 21.39 -4.29 -11.68
C ILE A 649 22.20 -5.09 -10.65
N ILE A 650 23.45 -4.69 -10.40
CA ILE A 650 24.36 -5.34 -9.45
C ILE A 650 24.46 -4.49 -8.18
N ASP A 651 23.91 -4.99 -7.07
CA ASP A 651 24.09 -4.46 -5.73
C ASP A 651 25.58 -4.51 -5.30
N ALA A 652 26.05 -3.44 -4.67
CA ALA A 652 27.42 -3.28 -4.17
C ALA A 652 27.69 -4.05 -2.86
N ASN A 653 26.67 -4.44 -2.09
CA ASN A 653 26.86 -5.19 -0.83
C ASN A 653 27.52 -6.56 -1.06
N LEU A 654 27.31 -7.16 -2.24
CA LEU A 654 28.17 -8.25 -2.73
C LEU A 654 29.41 -7.66 -3.38
N GLY A 655 30.39 -7.28 -2.54
CA GLY A 655 31.71 -6.81 -3.00
C GLY A 655 32.36 -7.76 -4.01
N GLU A 656 33.29 -7.24 -4.84
CA GLU A 656 33.79 -7.89 -6.08
C GLU A 656 34.18 -9.38 -5.95
N GLU A 657 34.55 -9.84 -4.75
CA GLU A 657 34.80 -11.23 -4.40
C GLU A 657 33.59 -12.15 -4.71
N TYR A 658 32.37 -11.80 -4.27
CA TYR A 658 31.16 -12.61 -4.48
C TYR A 658 30.58 -12.51 -5.89
N ALA A 659 30.77 -11.38 -6.58
CA ALA A 659 30.41 -11.23 -7.99
C ALA A 659 31.16 -12.22 -8.91
N ASN A 660 32.20 -12.90 -8.39
CA ASN A 660 32.92 -13.95 -9.10
C ASN A 660 32.37 -15.37 -8.90
N ASP A 661 31.41 -15.62 -8.02
CA ASP A 661 30.82 -16.96 -7.84
C ASP A 661 29.51 -17.16 -8.62
N TYR A 662 28.75 -16.07 -8.85
CA TYR A 662 27.52 -16.09 -9.65
C TYR A 662 27.76 -15.93 -11.17
N MET A 663 26.86 -16.47 -11.99
CA MET A 663 26.89 -16.27 -13.45
C MET A 663 26.46 -14.85 -13.85
N PRO A 664 27.07 -14.28 -14.91
CA PRO A 664 26.71 -12.95 -15.40
C PRO A 664 25.35 -12.97 -16.12
N LEU A 665 24.62 -11.86 -15.99
CA LEU A 665 23.36 -11.63 -16.69
C LEU A 665 23.59 -11.34 -18.17
N GLU A 666 22.76 -11.92 -19.03
CA GLU A 666 22.78 -11.65 -20.45
C GLU A 666 21.93 -10.40 -20.75
N ILE A 667 22.63 -9.34 -21.18
CA ILE A 667 22.08 -8.04 -21.54
C ILE A 667 22.49 -7.76 -22.99
N GLU A 668 21.60 -8.07 -23.93
CA GLU A 668 21.64 -7.63 -25.33
C GLU A 668 21.48 -6.10 -25.47
N PRO A 669 21.56 -5.52 -26.69
CA PRO A 669 21.40 -4.08 -26.87
C PRO A 669 20.10 -3.52 -26.24
N ILE A 670 20.29 -2.53 -25.36
CA ILE A 670 19.22 -1.71 -24.77
C ILE A 670 18.41 -1.06 -25.89
N LEU A 671 17.08 -1.03 -25.76
CA LEU A 671 16.24 -0.31 -26.72
C LEU A 671 16.57 1.19 -26.69
N GLU A 672 16.57 1.87 -27.84
CA GLU A 672 16.78 3.33 -27.89
C GLU A 672 15.55 4.14 -27.42
N LYS A 673 14.39 3.48 -27.30
CA LYS A 673 13.10 4.08 -26.93
C LYS A 673 12.27 3.11 -26.07
N PRO A 674 11.30 3.63 -25.28
CA PRO A 674 10.31 2.80 -24.59
C PRO A 674 9.62 1.79 -25.52
N ASN A 675 9.08 0.74 -24.92
CA ASN A 675 8.53 -0.46 -25.56
C ASN A 675 7.32 -0.27 -26.48
N GLY A 676 6.82 0.96 -26.66
CA GLY A 676 5.66 1.28 -27.49
C GLY A 676 4.32 1.05 -26.80
N ILE A 677 4.31 0.79 -25.49
CA ILE A 677 3.10 0.68 -24.66
C ILE A 677 3.10 1.83 -23.64
N GLY A 678 1.96 2.50 -23.53
CA GLY A 678 1.65 3.46 -22.48
C GLY A 678 0.36 3.08 -21.76
N PHE A 679 -0.08 3.91 -20.82
CA PHE A 679 -1.13 3.55 -19.89
C PHE A 679 -2.20 4.64 -19.78
N LEU A 680 -3.41 4.23 -19.47
CA LEU A 680 -4.54 5.09 -19.16
C LEU A 680 -4.93 4.85 -17.70
N LEU A 681 -4.96 5.90 -16.90
CA LEU A 681 -5.66 5.92 -15.62
C LEU A 681 -6.77 6.96 -15.76
N ALA A 682 -8.02 6.57 -15.61
CA ALA A 682 -9.13 7.49 -15.84
C ALA A 682 -10.26 7.35 -14.84
N THR A 683 -11.01 8.43 -14.65
CA THR A 683 -12.30 8.41 -13.92
C THR A 683 -13.43 8.71 -14.90
N VAL A 684 -14.41 7.81 -15.01
CA VAL A 684 -15.60 8.01 -15.84
C VAL A 684 -16.68 8.74 -15.02
N LYS A 685 -17.30 9.76 -15.62
CA LYS A 685 -18.40 10.51 -15.00
C LYS A 685 -19.59 10.73 -15.91
N ASP A 686 -20.78 10.83 -15.34
CA ASP A 686 -22.03 11.25 -15.98
C ASP A 686 -22.67 12.38 -15.14
N ASN A 687 -22.77 13.60 -15.69
CA ASN A 687 -23.21 14.80 -14.96
C ASN A 687 -22.42 14.97 -13.63
N ASP A 688 -21.09 15.04 -13.75
CA ASP A 688 -20.10 15.13 -12.66
C ASP A 688 -20.06 13.96 -11.65
N LYS A 689 -21.02 13.04 -11.67
CA LYS A 689 -21.03 11.83 -10.83
C LYS A 689 -20.16 10.74 -11.43
N LYS A 690 -19.29 10.13 -10.62
CA LYS A 690 -18.61 8.86 -10.93
C LYS A 690 -19.64 7.78 -11.31
N VAL A 691 -19.31 6.91 -12.27
CA VAL A 691 -20.20 5.83 -12.71
C VAL A 691 -19.57 4.46 -12.59
N SER A 692 -20.16 3.60 -11.76
CA SER A 692 -19.66 2.27 -11.38
C SER A 692 -19.95 1.14 -12.39
N GLN A 693 -20.54 1.46 -13.54
CA GLN A 693 -20.91 0.49 -14.59
C GLN A 693 -20.74 1.10 -15.99
N ALA A 694 -19.67 1.86 -16.22
CA ALA A 694 -19.31 2.24 -17.58
C ALA A 694 -18.41 1.15 -18.18
N LYS A 695 -18.86 0.61 -19.32
CA LYS A 695 -18.10 -0.31 -20.16
C LYS A 695 -17.27 0.53 -21.14
N ILE A 696 -15.99 0.20 -21.30
CA ILE A 696 -15.06 0.91 -22.18
C ILE A 696 -14.46 -0.07 -23.19
N THR A 697 -14.39 0.35 -24.44
CA THR A 697 -13.64 -0.33 -25.52
C THR A 697 -12.75 0.66 -26.26
N SER A 698 -11.76 0.15 -26.99
CA SER A 698 -10.93 0.90 -27.94
C SER A 698 -11.08 0.34 -29.35
N ASP A 699 -10.82 1.18 -30.35
CA ASP A 699 -10.57 0.80 -31.75
C ASP A 699 -9.54 -0.34 -31.95
N ARG A 700 -8.70 -0.64 -30.95
CA ARG A 700 -7.68 -1.70 -31.00
C ARG A 700 -8.02 -3.01 -30.28
N TRP A 701 -9.04 -3.02 -29.41
CA TRP A 701 -9.41 -4.20 -28.62
C TRP A 701 -10.92 -4.32 -28.40
N THR A 702 -11.69 -4.28 -29.49
CA THR A 702 -13.17 -4.38 -29.51
C THR A 702 -13.75 -5.52 -28.68
N ASP A 703 -12.99 -6.60 -28.50
CA ASP A 703 -13.44 -7.86 -27.90
C ASP A 703 -13.05 -8.00 -26.40
N LYS A 704 -12.21 -7.09 -25.86
CA LYS A 704 -11.76 -7.06 -24.44
C LYS A 704 -12.36 -5.86 -23.69
N ALA A 705 -13.68 -5.71 -23.68
CA ALA A 705 -14.31 -4.58 -22.98
C ALA A 705 -13.98 -4.62 -21.47
N ILE A 706 -13.45 -3.52 -20.94
CA ILE A 706 -13.16 -3.31 -19.52
C ILE A 706 -14.28 -2.50 -18.86
N HIS A 707 -14.45 -2.64 -17.56
CA HIS A 707 -15.45 -1.87 -16.81
C HIS A 707 -14.79 -0.98 -15.76
N THR A 708 -15.48 0.09 -15.40
CA THR A 708 -15.16 0.90 -14.23
C THR A 708 -15.33 0.12 -12.93
N ASN A 709 -14.46 0.37 -11.96
CA ASN A 709 -14.67 -0.02 -10.57
C ASN A 709 -15.79 0.82 -9.91
N ILE A 710 -16.13 0.50 -8.66
CA ILE A 710 -17.19 1.21 -7.93
C ILE A 710 -17.02 2.74 -7.88
N ASP A 711 -15.78 3.23 -7.80
CA ASP A 711 -15.48 4.66 -7.74
C ASP A 711 -15.32 5.32 -9.11
N GLY A 712 -15.79 4.65 -10.17
CA GLY A 712 -15.71 5.11 -11.56
C GLY A 712 -14.29 5.13 -12.13
N LYS A 713 -13.28 4.67 -11.39
CA LYS A 713 -11.91 4.58 -11.89
C LYS A 713 -11.76 3.39 -12.84
N VAL A 714 -10.79 3.48 -13.74
CA VAL A 714 -10.39 2.43 -14.67
C VAL A 714 -8.90 2.56 -14.99
N PHE A 715 -8.21 1.43 -15.17
CA PHE A 715 -6.84 1.40 -15.68
C PHE A 715 -6.65 0.33 -16.75
N THR A 716 -5.87 0.65 -17.78
CA THR A 716 -5.53 -0.27 -18.87
C THR A 716 -4.28 0.18 -19.62
N SER A 717 -3.62 -0.75 -20.32
CA SER A 717 -2.53 -0.42 -21.24
C SER A 717 -3.02 -0.22 -22.68
N LEU A 718 -2.26 0.57 -23.45
CA LEU A 718 -2.54 0.93 -24.83
C LEU A 718 -1.22 1.06 -25.62
N GLU A 719 -1.24 0.78 -26.91
CA GLU A 719 -0.11 1.08 -27.81
C GLU A 719 0.18 2.61 -27.82
N GLU A 720 1.39 3.03 -28.17
CA GLU A 720 1.69 4.45 -28.38
C GLU A 720 0.92 5.02 -29.58
N GLY A 721 0.31 6.20 -29.39
CA GLY A 721 -0.42 6.91 -30.44
C GLY A 721 -1.82 7.36 -30.01
N THR A 722 -2.63 7.76 -30.99
CA THR A 722 -4.02 8.20 -30.75
C THR A 722 -4.98 7.01 -30.87
N HIS A 723 -5.75 6.78 -29.81
CA HIS A 723 -6.85 5.80 -29.76
C HIS A 723 -8.18 6.54 -29.64
N THR A 724 -9.26 5.89 -30.05
CA THR A 724 -10.62 6.35 -29.72
C THR A 724 -11.27 5.36 -28.78
N LEU A 725 -11.59 5.83 -27.57
CA LEU A 725 -12.34 5.06 -26.59
C LEU A 725 -13.84 5.25 -26.81
N THR A 726 -14.58 4.16 -26.84
CA THR A 726 -16.05 4.17 -26.77
C THR A 726 -16.44 3.85 -25.33
N ILE A 727 -17.08 4.81 -24.64
CA ILE A 727 -17.62 4.63 -23.28
C ILE A 727 -19.13 4.40 -23.38
N GLU A 728 -19.62 3.30 -22.84
CA GLU A 728 -21.04 2.91 -22.81
C GLU A 728 -21.54 2.82 -21.36
N HIS A 729 -22.60 3.55 -21.02
CA HIS A 729 -23.22 3.52 -19.69
C HIS A 729 -24.70 3.92 -19.76
N ASN A 730 -25.60 3.16 -19.11
CA ASN A 730 -27.04 3.47 -19.05
C ASN A 730 -27.70 3.82 -20.40
N GLY A 731 -27.24 3.18 -21.48
CA GLY A 731 -27.72 3.41 -22.86
C GLY A 731 -27.21 4.70 -23.52
N LYS A 732 -26.37 5.48 -22.83
CA LYS A 732 -25.53 6.53 -23.43
C LYS A 732 -24.25 5.89 -24.00
N THR A 733 -23.75 6.49 -25.08
CA THR A 733 -22.45 6.14 -25.66
C THR A 733 -21.73 7.44 -26.03
N ARG A 734 -20.45 7.57 -25.66
CA ARG A 734 -19.57 8.66 -26.12
C ARG A 734 -18.28 8.10 -26.69
N GLU A 735 -17.77 8.72 -27.74
CA GLU A 735 -16.41 8.50 -28.23
C GLU A 735 -15.49 9.62 -27.73
N GLN A 736 -14.33 9.26 -27.18
CA GLN A 736 -13.31 10.20 -26.71
C GLN A 736 -11.94 9.77 -27.26
N SER A 737 -11.34 10.61 -28.10
CA SER A 737 -9.99 10.36 -28.62
C SER A 737 -8.93 10.82 -27.62
N LEU A 738 -7.96 9.95 -27.32
CA LEU A 738 -6.86 10.20 -26.41
C LEU A 738 -5.52 9.88 -27.07
N SER A 739 -4.47 10.60 -26.71
CA SER A 739 -3.11 10.33 -27.18
C SER A 739 -2.28 9.72 -26.05
N ILE A 740 -1.89 8.46 -26.22
CA ILE A 740 -1.07 7.70 -25.28
C ILE A 740 0.39 7.81 -25.69
N GLN A 741 1.27 8.07 -24.72
CA GLN A 741 2.74 8.06 -24.89
C GLN A 741 3.32 6.84 -24.16
N SER A 742 4.27 6.12 -24.77
CA SER A 742 4.87 4.95 -24.14
C SER A 742 5.66 5.28 -22.87
N GLY A 743 5.59 4.38 -21.89
CA GLY A 743 6.23 4.53 -20.58
C GLY A 743 5.57 5.53 -19.64
N LYS A 744 4.40 6.10 -20.01
CA LYS A 744 3.67 7.09 -19.21
C LYS A 744 2.23 6.69 -18.95
N ILE A 745 1.69 7.16 -17.83
CA ILE A 745 0.24 7.23 -17.60
C ILE A 745 -0.30 8.50 -18.26
N THR A 746 -1.45 8.35 -18.92
CA THR A 746 -2.33 9.44 -19.33
C THR A 746 -3.46 9.51 -18.32
N GLU A 747 -3.42 10.49 -17.42
CA GLU A 747 -4.49 10.74 -16.45
C GLU A 747 -5.59 11.60 -17.07
N THR A 748 -6.86 11.18 -16.96
CA THR A 748 -7.96 11.92 -17.60
C THR A 748 -9.34 11.63 -16.98
N GLU A 749 -10.31 12.49 -17.30
CA GLU A 749 -11.72 12.23 -17.03
C GLU A 749 -12.46 11.85 -18.32
N LEU A 750 -13.26 10.79 -18.25
CA LEU A 750 -14.09 10.31 -19.36
C LEU A 750 -15.54 10.73 -19.08
N LEU A 751 -15.95 11.86 -19.66
CA LEU A 751 -17.26 12.45 -19.41
C LEU A 751 -18.30 11.88 -20.37
N LEU A 752 -19.45 11.41 -19.87
CA LEU A 752 -20.58 10.89 -20.65
C LEU A 752 -21.61 11.97 -21.08
N THR A 753 -21.37 13.22 -20.69
CA THR A 753 -22.22 14.39 -21.01
C THR A 753 -21.56 15.32 -22.02
N ASP A 754 -22.32 15.75 -23.03
CA ASP A 754 -21.88 16.64 -24.11
C ASP A 754 -21.10 17.88 -23.63
#